data_AF-A0A428U6P6-F1
#
_entry.id   AF-A0A428U6P6-F1
#
_cell.length_a   1.000
_cell.length_b   1.000
_cell.length_c   1.000
_cell.angle_alpha   90.00
_cell.angle_beta   90.00
_cell.angle_gamma   90.00
#
_symmetry.space_group_name_H-M   'P 1'
#
loop_
_entity.id
_entity.type
_entity.pdbx_description
1 polymer ?
#
loop_
_entity_poly.entity_id
_entity_poly.type
_entity_poly.pdbx_seq_one_letter_code
_entity_poly.pdbx_strand_id
1 'polypeptide(L)'
;MDCSSERLEQLVANESVPFDADVAGPGVVGAFIATSLTALITLTVAFATFSVPPQLLNTADVILAEGVRGLFRIVSKPLRNLFGIVSNRGRNKSIKEQEARINAFMTFMVSVSDQILVSEAAILVAGLSGYKELTLYSTNIIIALGCLASTVHLGTFPFFMERLKEHHTAKLMRVVIMSAGSGMLIFLLVVQLSATWDTKTHVFFMCTLHDYKINAEDYLDCIVSLTVPIVILTSTISIIRLLYVPTPSGDAGEPRKDGDKAGISPSRDRSYDNVSRRRAPSDTDTNRERLEQESSQVRRTQNGQPTRTPHEENNRRYHYSDDLELMPRRSHPGNKQEEDITPYEIESQQKPKARSGFFRGLFEATRPSKRDNLLRTWLQMKATAFLTSKVASESLFAFKVNLVAESWAFHQCQGSFVYKILWLWSGNVYGIVAVFTARTDTTDMSGERDKMGFGQIVPLALLVLPLFAALQSKADYEERLKSHRSEQAQQEGPENQPRASSGLVGEPNLSARTLFLNTPERPLTERLARLEDRSIELDRLYLFDWARGGNLERSAKLRSYVFLHTGLMFAFTTLLGFFMAYGEFPIVALVLAVLLILPTLRKVVGLIRKFRYTRSQSSLTDDGNEDQQRKAGDHGQQMAVATTIEGTQAQEV
;
A
#
# COMPACT_ATOMS: atom_id res chain seq x y z
N MET A 1 33.11 26.94 17.04
CA MET A 1 34.11 26.45 18.01
C MET A 1 35.46 26.41 17.31
N ASP A 2 36.55 26.19 18.03
CA ASP A 2 37.78 25.70 17.41
C ASP A 2 37.68 24.18 17.27
N CYS A 3 38.21 23.61 16.19
CA CYS A 3 38.18 22.18 15.87
C CYS A 3 39.58 21.54 15.93
N SER A 4 40.56 22.21 16.55
CA SER A 4 41.88 21.63 16.80
C SER A 4 41.79 20.34 17.64
N SER A 5 42.38 19.24 17.14
CA SER A 5 42.31 17.90 17.77
C SER A 5 42.77 17.91 19.22
N GLU A 6 43.91 18.55 19.51
CA GLU A 6 44.44 18.72 20.86
C GLU A 6 43.44 19.39 21.82
N ARG A 7 42.62 20.32 21.33
CA ARG A 7 41.60 20.98 22.14
C ARG A 7 40.35 20.12 22.33
N LEU A 8 39.95 19.35 21.31
CA LEU A 8 38.85 18.39 21.40
C LEU A 8 39.19 17.26 22.37
N GLU A 9 40.39 16.67 22.24
CA GLU A 9 40.93 15.65 23.15
C GLU A 9 41.00 16.16 24.60
N GLN A 10 41.38 17.43 24.82
CA GLN A 10 41.30 18.05 26.15
C GLN A 10 39.85 18.20 26.65
N LEU A 11 38.87 18.50 25.80
CA LEU A 11 37.47 18.63 26.23
C LEU A 11 36.85 17.28 26.63
N VAL A 12 37.21 16.23 25.89
CA VAL A 12 36.90 14.81 26.18
C VAL A 12 37.54 14.38 27.51
N ALA A 13 38.86 14.51 27.63
CA ALA A 13 39.61 14.04 28.81
C ALA A 13 39.30 14.79 30.12
N ASN A 14 38.65 15.95 30.05
CA ASN A 14 38.17 16.70 31.22
C ASN A 14 36.66 16.49 31.52
N GLU A 15 36.00 15.50 30.87
CA GLU A 15 34.55 15.26 30.98
C GLU A 15 33.74 16.56 30.79
N SER A 16 34.08 17.39 29.81
CA SER A 16 33.50 18.74 29.65
C SER A 16 32.48 18.87 28.51
N VAL A 17 32.13 17.74 27.89
CA VAL A 17 31.19 17.64 26.76
C VAL A 17 29.76 17.39 27.29
N PRO A 18 28.81 18.33 27.13
CA PRO A 18 27.46 18.20 27.66
C PRO A 18 26.55 17.31 26.79
N PHE A 19 25.54 16.69 27.43
CA PHE A 19 24.43 16.03 26.71
C PHE A 19 23.36 17.03 26.23
N ASP A 20 22.99 16.97 24.95
CA ASP A 20 21.87 17.74 24.37
C ASP A 20 20.51 17.11 24.72
N ALA A 21 20.15 17.07 26.01
CA ALA A 21 18.99 16.33 26.50
C ALA A 21 17.66 16.76 25.85
N ASP A 22 17.48 18.02 25.43
CA ASP A 22 16.27 18.46 24.72
C ASP A 22 16.05 17.79 23.34
N VAL A 23 17.10 17.19 22.76
CA VAL A 23 17.08 16.55 21.44
C VAL A 23 17.31 15.03 21.54
N ALA A 24 18.28 14.60 22.35
CA ALA A 24 18.67 13.20 22.55
C ALA A 24 17.97 12.51 23.74
N GLY A 25 17.22 13.26 24.55
CA GLY A 25 16.71 12.81 25.84
C GLY A 25 15.55 11.80 25.78
N PRO A 26 15.25 11.16 26.91
CA PRO A 26 14.30 10.05 27.00
C PRO A 26 12.88 10.40 26.55
N GLY A 27 12.43 11.66 26.67
CA GLY A 27 11.11 12.06 26.20
C GLY A 27 10.96 12.06 24.67
N VAL A 28 11.97 12.55 23.93
CA VAL A 28 11.97 12.51 22.45
C VAL A 28 12.00 11.06 21.98
N VAL A 29 12.94 10.26 22.51
CA VAL A 29 13.11 8.84 22.19
C VAL A 29 11.84 8.04 22.50
N GLY A 30 11.27 8.23 23.69
CA GLY A 30 10.02 7.59 24.12
C GLY A 30 8.85 7.91 23.20
N ALA A 31 8.71 9.17 22.77
CA ALA A 31 7.65 9.58 21.85
C ALA A 31 7.77 8.94 20.46
N PHE A 32 8.96 8.92 19.86
CA PHE A 32 9.17 8.28 18.55
C PHE A 32 8.92 6.77 18.62
N ILE A 33 9.46 6.08 19.64
CA ILE A 33 9.24 4.63 19.83
C ILE A 33 7.76 4.34 20.08
N ALA A 34 7.07 5.11 20.93
CA ALA A 34 5.64 4.94 21.18
C ALA A 34 4.80 5.12 19.90
N THR A 35 5.06 6.18 19.12
CA THR A 35 4.30 6.45 17.89
C THR A 35 4.56 5.36 16.82
N SER A 36 5.80 4.89 16.70
CA SER A 36 6.20 3.78 15.83
C SER A 36 5.50 2.47 16.18
N LEU A 37 5.51 2.10 17.46
CA LEU A 37 4.81 0.91 17.96
C LEU A 37 3.29 1.03 17.82
N THR A 38 2.70 2.22 18.05
CA THR A 38 1.28 2.47 17.81
C THR A 38 0.90 2.21 16.35
N ALA A 39 1.68 2.70 15.38
CA ALA A 39 1.43 2.43 13.96
C ALA A 39 1.43 0.92 13.64
N LEU A 40 2.44 0.19 14.12
CA LEU A 40 2.59 -1.26 13.95
C LEU A 40 1.45 -2.06 14.61
N ILE A 41 1.14 -1.76 15.86
CA ILE A 41 0.06 -2.40 16.63
C ILE A 41 -1.27 -2.16 15.93
N THR A 42 -1.54 -0.94 15.48
CA THR A 42 -2.78 -0.61 14.78
C THR A 42 -2.92 -1.37 13.46
N LEU A 43 -1.87 -1.45 12.64
CA LEU A 43 -1.93 -2.29 11.42
C LEU A 43 -2.14 -3.77 11.74
N THR A 44 -1.54 -4.27 12.83
CA THR A 44 -1.70 -5.65 13.28
C THR A 44 -3.14 -5.94 13.76
N VAL A 45 -3.76 -5.00 14.49
CA VAL A 45 -5.17 -5.11 14.93
C VAL A 45 -6.14 -4.92 13.75
N ALA A 46 -5.86 -4.01 12.83
CA ALA A 46 -6.61 -3.85 11.60
C ALA A 46 -6.61 -5.16 10.79
N PHE A 47 -5.43 -5.78 10.64
CA PHE A 47 -5.27 -7.09 9.99
C PHE A 47 -6.05 -8.20 10.72
N ALA A 48 -5.83 -8.39 12.02
CA ALA A 48 -6.46 -9.44 12.83
C ALA A 48 -8.01 -9.34 12.92
N THR A 49 -8.58 -8.19 12.55
CA THR A 49 -10.03 -7.95 12.55
C THR A 49 -10.65 -7.91 11.14
N PHE A 50 -9.87 -8.05 10.07
CA PHE A 50 -10.28 -7.78 8.67
C PHE A 50 -10.75 -6.33 8.44
N SER A 51 -10.08 -5.37 9.09
CA SER A 51 -10.19 -3.91 8.88
C SER A 51 -9.14 -3.37 7.89
N VAL A 52 -8.64 -4.21 6.99
CA VAL A 52 -7.71 -3.83 5.91
C VAL A 52 -8.48 -3.77 4.58
N PRO A 53 -8.19 -2.80 3.69
CA PRO A 53 -8.77 -2.76 2.34
C PRO A 53 -8.64 -4.09 1.59
N PRO A 54 -9.71 -4.62 0.97
CA PRO A 54 -9.69 -5.93 0.33
C PRO A 54 -8.68 -6.00 -0.83
N GLN A 55 -8.41 -4.87 -1.49
CA GLN A 55 -7.39 -4.74 -2.55
C GLN A 55 -5.95 -5.08 -2.11
N LEU A 56 -5.66 -5.00 -0.80
CA LEU A 56 -4.35 -5.27 -0.24
C LEU A 56 -4.17 -6.72 0.21
N LEU A 57 -5.27 -7.47 0.36
CA LEU A 57 -5.30 -8.82 0.91
C LEU A 57 -5.27 -9.89 -0.20
N ASN A 58 -4.64 -11.03 0.07
CA ASN A 58 -4.67 -12.20 -0.80
C ASN A 58 -5.09 -13.49 -0.04
N THR A 59 -5.10 -14.63 -0.73
CA THR A 59 -5.52 -15.92 -0.14
C THR A 59 -4.70 -16.31 1.11
N ALA A 60 -3.41 -16.00 1.18
CA ALA A 60 -2.59 -16.23 2.38
C ALA A 60 -2.87 -15.22 3.50
N ASP A 61 -3.22 -13.96 3.18
CA ASP A 61 -3.66 -13.00 4.20
C ASP A 61 -4.91 -13.48 4.95
N VAL A 62 -5.86 -14.12 4.26
CA VAL A 62 -7.05 -14.71 4.90
C VAL A 62 -6.67 -15.81 5.89
N ILE A 63 -5.81 -16.76 5.46
CA ILE A 63 -5.28 -17.85 6.30
C ILE A 63 -4.58 -17.31 7.55
N LEU A 64 -3.73 -16.29 7.36
CA LEU A 64 -2.94 -15.69 8.44
C LEU A 64 -3.81 -14.86 9.38
N ALA A 65 -4.78 -14.11 8.87
CA ALA A 65 -5.71 -13.33 9.68
C ALA A 65 -6.56 -14.22 10.59
N GLU A 66 -7.00 -15.40 10.14
CA GLU A 66 -7.63 -16.39 11.02
C GLU A 66 -6.71 -16.85 12.15
N GLY A 67 -5.45 -17.18 11.84
CA GLY A 67 -4.48 -17.64 12.84
C GLY A 67 -4.15 -16.56 13.87
N VAL A 68 -3.83 -15.35 13.41
CA VAL A 68 -3.56 -14.18 14.27
C VAL A 68 -4.79 -13.84 15.11
N ARG A 69 -6.01 -13.91 14.54
CA ARG A 69 -7.26 -13.72 15.30
C ARG A 69 -7.49 -14.82 16.35
N GLY A 70 -7.00 -16.04 16.11
CA GLY A 70 -6.93 -17.11 17.12
C GLY A 70 -6.05 -16.71 18.30
N LEU A 71 -4.79 -16.34 18.03
CA LEU A 71 -3.85 -15.87 19.06
C LEU A 71 -4.36 -14.63 19.80
N PHE A 72 -4.92 -13.66 19.08
CA PHE A 72 -5.50 -12.44 19.67
C PHE A 72 -6.70 -12.73 20.58
N ARG A 73 -7.48 -13.80 20.33
CA ARG A 73 -8.53 -14.24 21.28
C ARG A 73 -7.97 -14.89 22.55
N ILE A 74 -6.74 -15.36 22.55
CA ILE A 74 -6.05 -15.86 23.75
C ILE A 74 -5.53 -14.65 24.53
N VAL A 75 -4.73 -13.80 23.88
CA VAL A 75 -4.08 -12.62 24.51
C VAL A 75 -5.09 -11.56 24.97
N SER A 76 -6.19 -11.34 24.24
CA SER A 76 -7.21 -10.34 24.63
C SER A 76 -8.21 -10.81 25.70
N LYS A 77 -8.14 -12.05 26.22
CA LYS A 77 -8.96 -12.46 27.37
C LYS A 77 -8.67 -11.64 28.62
N PRO A 78 -7.43 -11.62 29.17
CA PRO A 78 -7.11 -10.79 30.33
C PRO A 78 -7.36 -9.30 30.07
N LEU A 79 -6.95 -8.78 28.90
CA LEU A 79 -7.15 -7.36 28.55
C LEU A 79 -8.63 -6.96 28.49
N ARG A 80 -9.52 -7.83 27.98
CA ARG A 80 -10.96 -7.56 27.92
C ARG A 80 -11.64 -7.61 29.28
N ASN A 81 -11.17 -8.50 30.17
CA ASN A 81 -11.63 -8.53 31.56
C ASN A 81 -11.19 -7.26 32.30
N LEU A 82 -10.03 -6.69 31.97
CA LEU A 82 -9.53 -5.44 32.56
C LEU A 82 -10.24 -4.19 32.04
N PHE A 83 -10.55 -4.12 30.73
CA PHE A 83 -11.16 -2.95 30.09
C PHE A 83 -12.68 -3.04 29.85
N GLY A 84 -13.36 -4.09 30.31
CA GLY A 84 -14.83 -4.19 30.28
C GLY A 84 -15.48 -4.25 28.89
N ILE A 85 -14.72 -4.54 27.81
CA ILE A 85 -15.21 -4.39 26.42
C ILE A 85 -16.13 -5.57 26.02
N VAL A 86 -17.43 -5.43 26.34
CA VAL A 86 -18.50 -6.36 25.94
C VAL A 86 -18.86 -6.18 24.46
N SER A 87 -18.16 -6.92 23.58
CA SER A 87 -18.49 -6.96 22.15
C SER A 87 -19.56 -8.02 21.86
N ASN A 88 -20.84 -7.63 22.03
CA ASN A 88 -21.98 -8.46 21.69
C ASN A 88 -22.22 -8.39 20.18
N ARG A 89 -21.85 -9.45 19.42
CA ARG A 89 -21.78 -9.39 17.94
C ARG A 89 -22.79 -10.32 17.26
N GLY A 90 -23.93 -9.74 16.88
CA GLY A 90 -24.87 -10.36 15.94
C GLY A 90 -24.21 -10.64 14.59
N ARG A 91 -24.59 -11.74 13.94
CA ARG A 91 -23.80 -12.34 12.85
C ARG A 91 -24.02 -11.74 11.46
N ASN A 92 -25.14 -11.03 11.23
CA ASN A 92 -25.59 -10.66 9.87
C ASN A 92 -25.33 -9.19 9.47
N LYS A 93 -24.92 -8.27 10.37
CA LYS A 93 -24.64 -6.86 10.02
C LYS A 93 -23.29 -6.59 9.31
N SER A 94 -22.66 -7.63 8.75
CA SER A 94 -21.20 -7.69 8.62
C SER A 94 -20.55 -6.66 7.68
N ILE A 95 -21.17 -6.27 6.57
CA ILE A 95 -20.46 -5.55 5.48
C ILE A 95 -20.33 -4.04 5.77
N LYS A 96 -21.44 -3.31 5.98
CA LYS A 96 -21.38 -1.87 6.31
C LYS A 96 -20.58 -1.58 7.59
N GLU A 97 -20.67 -2.46 8.59
CA GLU A 97 -19.82 -2.39 9.79
C GLU A 97 -18.33 -2.58 9.48
N GLN A 98 -17.98 -3.43 8.51
CA GLN A 98 -16.59 -3.65 8.11
C GLN A 98 -16.02 -2.44 7.35
N GLU A 99 -16.78 -1.88 6.42
CA GLU A 99 -16.39 -0.66 5.68
C GLU A 99 -16.19 0.53 6.62
N ALA A 100 -17.16 0.81 7.50
CA ALA A 100 -17.06 1.88 8.49
C ALA A 100 -15.84 1.70 9.41
N ARG A 101 -15.51 0.45 9.79
CA ARG A 101 -14.27 0.14 10.53
C ARG A 101 -13.01 0.33 9.69
N ILE A 102 -12.98 -0.04 8.41
CA ILE A 102 -11.82 0.19 7.52
C ILE A 102 -11.54 1.70 7.44
N ASN A 103 -12.58 2.52 7.21
CA ASN A 103 -12.48 3.97 7.21
C ASN A 103 -11.97 4.53 8.56
N ALA A 104 -12.44 3.99 9.68
CA ALA A 104 -12.00 4.40 11.02
C ALA A 104 -10.49 4.14 11.24
N PHE A 105 -10.00 2.95 10.86
CA PHE A 105 -8.57 2.62 10.93
C PHE A 105 -7.74 3.43 9.94
N MET A 106 -8.21 3.69 8.71
CA MET A 106 -7.53 4.58 7.75
C MET A 106 -7.35 5.98 8.35
N THR A 107 -8.42 6.57 8.89
CA THR A 107 -8.42 7.94 9.42
C THR A 107 -7.42 8.09 10.57
N PHE A 108 -7.36 7.10 11.47
CA PHE A 108 -6.35 7.07 12.53
C PHE A 108 -4.92 6.87 11.98
N MET A 109 -4.70 5.94 11.05
CA MET A 109 -3.37 5.71 10.47
C MET A 109 -2.85 6.91 9.66
N VAL A 110 -3.75 7.70 9.05
CA VAL A 110 -3.43 9.01 8.47
C VAL A 110 -2.88 9.93 9.56
N SER A 111 -3.61 10.13 10.67
CA SER A 111 -3.17 10.98 11.78
C SER A 111 -1.83 10.56 12.39
N VAL A 112 -1.62 9.26 12.66
CA VAL A 112 -0.32 8.72 13.13
C VAL A 112 0.78 8.99 12.11
N SER A 113 0.52 8.79 10.82
CA SER A 113 1.48 9.08 9.75
C SER A 113 1.81 10.57 9.63
N ASP A 114 0.86 11.48 9.85
CA ASP A 114 1.13 12.92 9.85
C ASP A 114 1.99 13.32 11.07
N GLN A 115 1.70 12.79 12.26
CA GLN A 115 2.52 13.07 13.45
C GLN A 115 3.98 12.62 13.22
N ILE A 116 4.19 11.37 12.80
CA ILE A 116 5.54 10.83 12.55
C ILE A 116 6.27 11.68 11.51
N LEU A 117 5.61 12.02 10.40
CA LEU A 117 6.21 12.79 9.30
C LEU A 117 6.61 14.21 9.73
N VAL A 118 5.80 14.87 10.55
CA VAL A 118 6.11 16.21 11.09
C VAL A 118 7.21 16.13 12.16
N SER A 119 7.19 15.12 13.04
CA SER A 119 8.25 14.89 14.03
C SER A 119 9.60 14.57 13.38
N GLU A 120 9.61 13.76 12.32
CA GLU A 120 10.79 13.45 11.49
C GLU A 120 11.39 14.73 10.88
N ALA A 121 10.56 15.55 10.23
CA ALA A 121 11.02 16.81 9.68
C ALA A 121 11.54 17.77 10.77
N ALA A 122 10.86 17.84 11.93
CA ALA A 122 11.26 18.71 13.03
C ALA A 122 12.59 18.31 13.67
N ILE A 123 12.81 17.01 13.95
CA ILE A 123 14.05 16.54 14.58
C ILE A 123 15.27 16.68 13.64
N LEU A 124 15.06 16.47 12.34
CA LEU A 124 16.09 16.66 11.31
C LEU A 124 16.42 18.14 11.09
N VAL A 125 15.42 19.03 11.09
CA VAL A 125 15.64 20.48 11.06
C VAL A 125 16.39 20.95 12.31
N ALA A 126 16.00 20.50 13.50
CA ALA A 126 16.70 20.82 14.75
C ALA A 126 18.18 20.38 14.69
N GLY A 127 18.44 19.16 14.22
CA GLY A 127 19.78 18.62 14.00
C GLY A 127 20.64 19.46 13.05
N LEU A 128 20.06 19.90 11.93
CA LEU A 128 20.79 20.70 10.93
C LEU A 128 20.90 22.18 11.32
N SER A 129 19.98 22.75 12.10
CA SER A 129 20.12 24.11 12.63
C SER A 129 21.10 24.19 13.81
N GLY A 130 21.11 23.18 14.68
CA GLY A 130 21.96 23.11 15.87
C GLY A 130 23.39 22.60 15.61
N TYR A 131 23.78 22.42 14.34
CA TYR A 131 24.99 21.70 13.93
C TYR A 131 26.32 22.21 14.54
N LYS A 132 26.33 23.46 15.04
CA LYS A 132 27.50 24.12 15.68
C LYS A 132 27.72 23.71 17.13
N GLU A 133 26.68 23.22 17.79
CA GLU A 133 26.62 22.97 19.23
C GLU A 133 26.32 21.50 19.53
N LEU A 134 25.58 20.82 18.65
CA LEU A 134 25.28 19.39 18.77
C LEU A 134 26.51 18.50 18.66
N THR A 135 26.56 17.52 19.56
CA THR A 135 27.56 16.43 19.54
C THR A 135 27.22 15.34 18.51
N LEU A 136 28.22 14.53 18.12
CA LEU A 136 27.98 13.33 17.32
C LEU A 136 27.09 12.30 18.03
N TYR A 137 27.13 12.23 19.37
CA TYR A 137 26.18 11.44 20.17
C TYR A 137 24.73 11.83 19.87
N SER A 138 24.42 13.11 20.02
CA SER A 138 23.09 13.65 19.74
C SER A 138 22.72 13.47 18.27
N THR A 139 23.67 13.66 17.35
CA THR A 139 23.42 13.51 15.91
C THR A 139 23.19 12.04 15.49
N ASN A 140 23.90 11.07 16.09
CA ASN A 140 23.64 9.64 15.91
C ASN A 140 22.20 9.28 16.33
N ILE A 141 21.72 9.84 17.46
CA ILE A 141 20.34 9.64 17.94
C ILE A 141 19.32 10.28 16.99
N ILE A 142 19.58 11.50 16.48
CA ILE A 142 18.72 12.16 15.48
C ILE A 142 18.61 11.32 14.19
N ILE A 143 19.72 10.76 13.71
CA ILE A 143 19.74 9.87 12.53
C ILE A 143 18.93 8.60 12.80
N ALA A 144 19.13 7.94 13.94
CA ALA A 144 18.42 6.71 14.29
C ALA A 144 16.89 6.94 14.46
N LEU A 145 16.50 8.07 15.08
CA LEU A 145 15.09 8.49 15.18
C LEU A 145 14.49 8.83 13.80
N GLY A 146 15.27 9.48 12.92
CA GLY A 146 14.89 9.73 11.53
C GLY A 146 14.67 8.43 10.75
N CYS A 147 15.60 7.47 10.82
CA CYS A 147 15.47 6.15 10.22
C CYS A 147 14.25 5.36 10.72
N LEU A 148 13.95 5.44 12.02
CA LEU A 148 12.76 4.83 12.62
C LEU A 148 11.48 5.46 12.06
N ALA A 149 11.37 6.79 12.07
CA ALA A 149 10.23 7.52 11.54
C ALA A 149 10.03 7.30 10.04
N SER A 150 11.12 7.36 9.26
CA SER A 150 11.14 7.15 7.82
C SER A 150 10.60 5.77 7.46
N THR A 151 11.08 4.72 8.13
CA THR A 151 10.55 3.36 8.00
C THR A 151 9.03 3.32 8.19
N VAL A 152 8.50 3.98 9.23
CA VAL A 152 7.08 3.88 9.56
C VAL A 152 6.22 4.66 8.58
N HIS A 153 6.59 5.88 8.19
CA HIS A 153 5.79 6.63 7.23
C HIS A 153 5.79 5.93 5.86
N LEU A 154 6.96 5.42 5.39
CA LEU A 154 7.08 4.69 4.13
C LEU A 154 6.31 3.35 4.16
N GLY A 155 6.43 2.59 5.26
CA GLY A 155 5.84 1.25 5.41
C GLY A 155 4.34 1.24 5.65
N THR A 156 3.79 2.26 6.32
CA THR A 156 2.34 2.40 6.56
C THR A 156 1.58 2.96 5.36
N PHE A 157 2.26 3.75 4.50
CA PHE A 157 1.66 4.46 3.37
C PHE A 157 0.70 3.66 2.47
N PRO A 158 0.97 2.38 2.11
CA PRO A 158 0.07 1.60 1.25
C PRO A 158 -1.33 1.34 1.87
N PHE A 159 -1.52 1.56 3.16
CA PHE A 159 -2.78 1.30 3.87
C PHE A 159 -3.83 2.42 3.67
N PHE A 160 -3.40 3.67 3.58
CA PHE A 160 -4.27 4.85 3.46
C PHE A 160 -4.14 5.60 2.12
N MET A 161 -3.35 5.05 1.19
CA MET A 161 -3.11 5.50 -0.19
C MET A 161 -4.32 6.15 -0.89
N GLU A 162 -5.47 5.47 -0.88
CA GLU A 162 -6.63 5.85 -1.70
C GLU A 162 -7.23 7.20 -1.24
N ARG A 163 -7.39 7.38 0.07
CA ARG A 163 -7.88 8.62 0.68
C ARG A 163 -7.00 9.84 0.36
N LEU A 164 -5.70 9.63 0.15
CA LEU A 164 -4.78 10.70 -0.25
C LEU A 164 -4.84 11.04 -1.75
N LYS A 165 -5.47 10.22 -2.60
CA LYS A 165 -5.65 10.56 -4.02
C LYS A 165 -6.68 11.68 -4.19
N GLU A 166 -7.72 11.66 -3.37
CA GLU A 166 -8.86 12.59 -3.37
C GLU A 166 -8.48 14.00 -2.88
N HIS A 167 -7.65 14.11 -1.85
CA HIS A 167 -7.30 15.40 -1.22
C HIS A 167 -5.99 16.00 -1.77
N HIS A 168 -6.09 16.77 -2.85
CA HIS A 168 -4.95 17.38 -3.56
C HIS A 168 -3.99 18.16 -2.65
N THR A 169 -4.48 19.03 -1.75
CA THR A 169 -3.63 19.85 -0.87
C THR A 169 -2.88 19.01 0.17
N ALA A 170 -3.56 18.04 0.80
CA ALA A 170 -2.95 17.14 1.78
C ALA A 170 -1.88 16.24 1.13
N LYS A 171 -2.16 15.76 -0.09
CA LYS A 171 -1.21 15.02 -0.94
C LYS A 171 0.05 15.84 -1.25
N LEU A 172 -0.11 17.10 -1.63
CA LEU A 172 1.01 17.99 -1.94
C LEU A 172 1.87 18.26 -0.69
N MET A 173 1.24 18.67 0.42
CA MET A 173 1.95 18.98 1.67
C MET A 173 2.72 17.77 2.21
N ARG A 174 2.10 16.58 2.26
CA ARG A 174 2.78 15.34 2.65
C ARG A 174 3.97 15.03 1.77
N VAL A 175 3.85 15.19 0.45
CA VAL A 175 4.95 14.93 -0.49
C VAL A 175 6.10 15.93 -0.33
N VAL A 176 5.81 17.20 -0.07
CA VAL A 176 6.84 18.21 0.22
C VAL A 176 7.59 17.86 1.52
N ILE A 177 6.87 17.62 2.62
CA ILE A 177 7.49 17.30 3.93
C ILE A 177 8.28 15.98 3.84
N MET A 178 7.73 14.94 3.20
CA MET A 178 8.40 13.66 2.98
C MET A 178 9.68 13.78 2.14
N SER A 179 9.65 14.61 1.09
CA SER A 179 10.83 14.83 0.24
C SER A 179 11.92 15.60 1.00
N ALA A 180 11.54 16.61 1.80
CA ALA A 180 12.47 17.36 2.64
C ALA A 180 13.07 16.49 3.75
N GLY A 181 12.24 15.76 4.50
CA GLY A 181 12.67 14.83 5.56
C GLY A 181 13.62 13.77 5.02
N SER A 182 13.23 13.07 3.94
CA SER A 182 14.09 12.08 3.29
C SER A 182 15.40 12.70 2.80
N GLY A 183 15.38 13.91 2.24
CA GLY A 183 16.58 14.62 1.79
C GLY A 183 17.55 14.96 2.93
N MET A 184 17.04 15.49 4.04
CA MET A 184 17.84 15.79 5.24
C MET A 184 18.41 14.51 5.88
N LEU A 185 17.61 13.44 5.97
CA LEU A 185 18.04 12.15 6.52
C LEU A 185 19.11 11.49 5.62
N ILE A 186 18.93 11.51 4.30
CA ILE A 186 19.93 11.00 3.33
C ILE A 186 21.23 11.81 3.44
N PHE A 187 21.16 13.14 3.59
CA PHE A 187 22.35 13.97 3.80
C PHE A 187 23.11 13.56 5.07
N LEU A 188 22.43 13.44 6.22
CA LEU A 188 23.07 13.00 7.47
C LEU A 188 23.65 11.57 7.36
N LEU A 189 22.91 10.64 6.75
CA LEU A 189 23.37 9.27 6.50
C LEU A 189 24.61 9.20 5.58
N VAL A 190 24.79 10.16 4.66
CA VAL A 190 26.00 10.25 3.83
C VAL A 190 27.16 10.86 4.61
N VAL A 191 26.93 11.88 5.45
CA VAL A 191 28.00 12.45 6.29
C VAL A 191 28.50 11.45 7.34
N GLN A 192 27.62 10.56 7.80
CA GLN A 192 27.96 9.43 8.67
C GLN A 192 28.92 8.40 8.04
N LEU A 193 29.12 8.41 6.71
CA LEU A 193 30.11 7.56 6.01
C LEU A 193 31.52 8.19 5.96
N SER A 194 31.73 9.34 6.61
CA SER A 194 33.03 10.00 6.63
C SER A 194 34.00 9.34 7.62
N ALA A 195 35.28 9.31 7.27
CA ALA A 195 36.37 8.92 8.18
C ALA A 195 36.50 9.88 9.39
N THR A 196 35.82 11.03 9.32
CA THR A 196 35.70 12.06 10.36
C THR A 196 34.45 11.87 11.24
N TRP A 197 33.68 10.79 11.09
CA TRP A 197 32.58 10.42 11.98
C TRP A 197 33.09 9.59 13.17
N ASP A 198 34.01 10.16 13.94
CA ASP A 198 34.61 9.55 15.14
C ASP A 198 34.27 10.36 16.39
N THR A 199 33.66 9.71 17.38
CA THR A 199 33.27 10.32 18.66
C THR A 199 34.46 10.74 19.52
N LYS A 200 35.67 10.21 19.27
CA LYS A 200 36.88 10.52 20.03
C LYS A 200 37.57 11.79 19.53
N THR A 201 37.81 11.89 18.22
CA THR A 201 38.54 13.03 17.62
C THR A 201 37.62 14.16 17.16
N HIS A 202 36.36 13.89 16.76
CA HIS A 202 35.46 14.87 16.15
C HIS A 202 34.13 15.00 16.91
N VAL A 203 34.20 15.19 18.24
CA VAL A 203 33.06 15.25 19.18
C VAL A 203 31.85 16.06 18.68
N PHE A 204 32.08 17.23 18.06
CA PHE A 204 31.03 18.15 17.60
C PHE A 204 30.79 18.01 16.09
N PHE A 205 29.52 17.97 15.69
CA PHE A 205 29.10 17.71 14.31
C PHE A 205 29.66 18.74 13.30
N MET A 206 29.82 20.01 13.69
CA MET A 206 30.48 21.02 12.84
C MET A 206 31.94 20.68 12.51
N CYS A 207 32.69 20.01 13.38
CA CYS A 207 34.07 19.64 13.10
C CYS A 207 34.15 18.50 12.07
N THR A 208 33.27 17.48 12.17
CA THR A 208 33.10 16.45 11.14
C THR A 208 32.69 17.02 9.77
N LEU A 209 31.90 18.10 9.75
CA LEU A 209 31.55 18.81 8.52
C LEU A 209 32.69 19.69 7.97
N HIS A 210 33.58 20.21 8.82
CA HIS A 210 34.71 21.05 8.42
C HIS A 210 35.84 20.22 7.79
N ASP A 211 36.23 19.13 8.45
CA ASP A 211 37.39 18.32 8.06
C ASP A 211 37.01 17.07 7.22
N TYR A 212 35.77 17.05 6.71
CA TYR A 212 35.13 15.93 6.02
C TYR A 212 36.05 15.18 5.05
N LYS A 213 36.29 13.90 5.34
CA LYS A 213 37.05 12.96 4.50
C LYS A 213 36.22 11.70 4.27
N ILE A 214 36.20 11.20 3.05
CA ILE A 214 35.57 9.91 2.72
C ILE A 214 36.49 8.79 3.22
N ASN A 215 35.97 7.80 3.95
CA ASN A 215 36.74 6.59 4.25
C ASN A 215 36.97 5.82 2.94
N ALA A 216 38.24 5.69 2.54
CA ALA A 216 38.67 5.06 1.30
C ALA A 216 39.27 3.65 1.50
N GLU A 217 39.26 3.13 2.73
CA GLU A 217 39.83 1.82 3.07
C GLU A 217 38.70 0.76 3.21
N ASP A 218 37.60 1.10 3.90
CA ASP A 218 36.48 0.18 4.18
C ASP A 218 35.36 0.20 3.13
N TYR A 219 35.67 -0.16 1.88
CA TYR A 219 34.71 -0.17 0.76
C TYR A 219 33.44 -1.02 1.02
N LEU A 220 33.56 -2.15 1.73
CA LEU A 220 32.41 -3.03 1.99
C LEU A 220 31.40 -2.39 2.92
N ASP A 221 31.86 -1.73 3.98
CA ASP A 221 31.00 -1.16 5.01
C ASP A 221 30.35 0.13 4.51
N CYS A 222 31.05 0.88 3.66
CA CYS A 222 30.48 1.95 2.85
C CYS A 222 29.34 1.43 1.94
N ILE A 223 29.55 0.33 1.20
CA ILE A 223 28.51 -0.28 0.34
C ILE A 223 27.31 -0.79 1.14
N VAL A 224 27.52 -1.46 2.27
CA VAL A 224 26.43 -1.93 3.14
C VAL A 224 25.65 -0.74 3.70
N SER A 225 26.34 0.27 4.24
CA SER A 225 25.70 1.43 4.87
C SER A 225 24.93 2.30 3.87
N LEU A 226 25.44 2.46 2.64
CA LEU A 226 24.72 3.12 1.52
C LEU A 226 23.38 2.45 1.16
N THR A 227 23.15 1.20 1.56
CA THR A 227 21.86 0.51 1.33
C THR A 227 20.71 1.26 1.99
N VAL A 228 20.90 1.84 3.19
CA VAL A 228 19.84 2.55 3.94
C VAL A 228 19.35 3.81 3.19
N PRO A 229 20.19 4.80 2.84
CA PRO A 229 19.74 5.97 2.08
C PRO A 229 19.22 5.61 0.68
N ILE A 230 19.74 4.56 0.02
CA ILE A 230 19.21 4.07 -1.26
C ILE A 230 17.78 3.52 -1.09
N VAL A 231 17.51 2.75 -0.03
CA VAL A 231 16.16 2.23 0.27
C VAL A 231 15.18 3.35 0.59
N ILE A 232 15.59 4.36 1.38
CA ILE A 232 14.77 5.55 1.68
C ILE A 232 14.45 6.31 0.39
N LEU A 233 15.46 6.62 -0.43
CA LEU A 233 15.32 7.37 -1.68
C LEU A 233 14.39 6.65 -2.67
N THR A 234 14.64 5.36 -2.91
CA THR A 234 13.84 4.56 -3.86
C THR A 234 12.41 4.35 -3.39
N SER A 235 12.18 4.22 -2.07
CA SER A 235 10.83 4.13 -1.49
C SER A 235 10.06 5.44 -1.62
N THR A 236 10.70 6.57 -1.32
CA THR A 236 10.12 7.92 -1.46
C THR A 236 9.73 8.20 -2.90
N ILE A 237 10.62 7.91 -3.86
CA ILE A 237 10.33 8.03 -5.30
C ILE A 237 9.19 7.09 -5.73
N SER A 238 9.13 5.86 -5.20
CA SER A 238 8.07 4.90 -5.48
C SER A 238 6.70 5.41 -5.01
N ILE A 239 6.64 6.00 -3.81
CA ILE A 239 5.43 6.62 -3.25
C ILE A 239 4.96 7.80 -4.09
N ILE A 240 5.86 8.72 -4.45
CA ILE A 240 5.54 9.88 -5.29
C ILE A 240 5.00 9.42 -6.65
N ARG A 241 5.61 8.39 -7.27
CA ARG A 241 5.09 7.80 -8.52
C ARG A 241 3.69 7.22 -8.34
N LEU A 242 3.39 6.52 -7.25
CA LEU A 242 2.06 5.93 -7.00
C LEU A 242 0.97 6.97 -6.67
N LEU A 243 1.36 8.18 -6.25
CA LEU A 243 0.46 9.32 -5.99
C LEU A 243 0.15 10.17 -7.23
N TYR A 244 1.09 10.27 -8.19
CA TYR A 244 1.00 11.20 -9.32
C TYR A 244 0.95 10.55 -10.70
N VAL A 245 1.44 9.32 -10.90
CA VAL A 245 1.24 8.61 -12.17
C VAL A 245 -0.20 8.11 -12.21
N PRO A 246 -1.02 8.52 -13.20
CA PRO A 246 -2.36 7.98 -13.35
C PRO A 246 -2.28 6.47 -13.57
N THR A 247 -3.09 5.70 -12.84
CA THR A 247 -3.36 4.32 -13.24
C THR A 247 -3.96 4.37 -14.66
N PRO A 248 -3.41 3.68 -15.66
CA PRO A 248 -4.03 3.63 -16.98
C PRO A 248 -5.33 2.82 -16.89
N SER A 249 -6.45 3.52 -16.71
CA SER A 249 -7.81 2.97 -16.82
C SER A 249 -7.99 2.33 -18.19
N GLY A 250 -8.68 1.19 -18.23
CA GLY A 250 -8.71 0.30 -19.40
C GLY A 250 -9.36 0.88 -20.67
N ASP A 251 -10.12 1.96 -20.53
CA ASP A 251 -11.06 2.44 -21.55
C ASP A 251 -10.49 3.56 -22.45
N ALA A 252 -9.20 3.91 -22.27
CA ALA A 252 -8.53 4.92 -23.07
C ALA A 252 -8.02 4.37 -24.42
N GLY A 253 -8.92 4.18 -25.39
CA GLY A 253 -8.54 4.18 -26.81
C GLY A 253 -9.09 3.06 -27.71
N GLU A 254 -10.41 2.93 -27.84
CA GLU A 254 -10.95 2.68 -29.18
C GLU A 254 -10.99 4.00 -29.96
N PRO A 255 -10.41 4.09 -31.17
CA PRO A 255 -10.57 5.27 -32.01
C PRO A 255 -11.99 5.29 -32.58
N ARG A 256 -12.88 6.07 -31.97
CA ARG A 256 -14.17 6.43 -32.59
C ARG A 256 -13.89 7.04 -33.96
N LYS A 257 -14.49 6.46 -35.00
CA LYS A 257 -14.53 7.09 -36.32
C LYS A 257 -15.48 8.28 -36.23
N ASP A 258 -14.97 9.48 -36.51
CA ASP A 258 -15.83 10.62 -36.76
C ASP A 258 -16.69 10.36 -38.01
N GLY A 259 -17.94 10.81 -37.94
CA GLY A 259 -18.94 10.67 -39.00
C GLY A 259 -20.08 11.63 -38.72
N ASP A 260 -20.33 12.54 -39.65
CA ASP A 260 -21.06 13.78 -39.38
C ASP A 260 -22.51 13.60 -38.93
N LYS A 261 -22.89 14.38 -37.92
CA LYS A 261 -24.09 15.24 -37.96
C LYS A 261 -24.07 16.31 -36.87
N ALA A 262 -24.30 17.56 -37.26
CA ALA A 262 -24.45 18.68 -36.34
C ALA A 262 -25.83 18.67 -35.68
N GLY A 263 -25.91 19.09 -34.41
CA GLY A 263 -27.18 19.32 -33.73
C GLY A 263 -27.08 19.55 -32.22
N ILE A 264 -27.44 20.77 -31.80
CA ILE A 264 -27.99 21.11 -30.47
C ILE A 264 -27.09 20.86 -29.26
N SER A 265 -26.49 21.94 -28.72
CA SER A 265 -26.10 22.01 -27.31
C SER A 265 -27.32 22.19 -26.41
N PRO A 266 -27.28 21.65 -25.18
CA PRO A 266 -27.81 22.38 -24.03
C PRO A 266 -26.71 22.66 -23.00
N SER A 267 -26.70 23.88 -22.46
CA SER A 267 -25.80 24.28 -21.37
C SER A 267 -26.12 23.55 -20.07
N ARG A 268 -25.10 23.39 -19.22
CA ARG A 268 -25.16 22.68 -17.94
C ARG A 268 -25.61 23.63 -16.82
N ASP A 269 -26.84 23.48 -16.33
CA ASP A 269 -27.41 24.30 -15.26
C ASP A 269 -28.32 23.48 -14.32
N ARG A 270 -28.55 23.99 -13.10
CA ARG A 270 -29.09 23.43 -11.83
C ARG A 270 -28.00 23.40 -10.75
N SER A 271 -27.98 24.29 -9.76
CA SER A 271 -29.04 24.78 -8.84
C SER A 271 -29.45 23.76 -7.77
N TYR A 272 -29.32 24.17 -6.51
CA TYR A 272 -29.89 23.51 -5.33
C TYR A 272 -31.41 23.79 -5.26
N ASP A 273 -32.17 22.95 -4.53
CA ASP A 273 -32.86 23.36 -3.29
C ASP A 273 -33.79 22.30 -2.65
N ASN A 274 -33.63 22.10 -1.33
CA ASN A 274 -34.67 21.94 -0.27
C ASN A 274 -35.75 20.83 -0.38
N VAL A 275 -36.59 20.49 0.64
CA VAL A 275 -36.88 20.93 2.04
C VAL A 275 -37.12 19.64 2.90
N SER A 276 -37.39 19.53 4.22
CA SER A 276 -37.69 20.35 5.42
C SER A 276 -37.17 19.60 6.67
N ARG A 277 -36.95 20.12 7.89
CA ARG A 277 -37.50 21.24 8.71
C ARG A 277 -38.70 20.92 9.62
N ARG A 278 -38.44 20.57 10.90
CA ARG A 278 -39.24 20.78 12.15
C ARG A 278 -38.47 20.15 13.34
N ARG A 279 -38.54 20.58 14.61
CA ARG A 279 -39.22 21.72 15.29
C ARG A 279 -38.50 21.98 16.63
N ALA A 280 -38.63 23.16 17.22
CA ALA A 280 -38.26 23.46 18.62
C ALA A 280 -39.42 24.23 19.31
N PRO A 281 -39.55 24.17 20.65
CA PRO A 281 -40.64 24.83 21.40
C PRO A 281 -40.36 26.31 21.69
N SER A 282 -41.35 26.99 22.28
CA SER A 282 -41.38 28.42 22.56
C SER A 282 -41.70 28.71 24.04
N ASP A 283 -41.07 29.73 24.60
CA ASP A 283 -41.52 30.47 25.80
C ASP A 283 -40.93 31.90 25.69
N THR A 284 -41.75 32.93 25.46
CA THR A 284 -42.55 33.77 26.40
C THR A 284 -41.82 35.02 26.93
N ASP A 285 -42.20 36.16 26.33
CA ASP A 285 -42.29 37.54 26.83
C ASP A 285 -41.28 38.11 27.86
N THR A 286 -40.56 39.16 27.43
CA THR A 286 -40.59 40.45 28.17
C THR A 286 -40.41 41.64 27.22
N ASN A 287 -40.89 42.82 27.61
CA ASN A 287 -40.90 44.04 26.79
C ASN A 287 -39.80 45.05 27.19
N ARG A 288 -39.61 46.05 26.31
CA ARG A 288 -39.49 47.50 26.61
C ARG A 288 -38.08 48.15 26.55
N GLU A 289 -38.10 49.43 26.13
CA GLU A 289 -37.05 50.49 26.16
C GLU A 289 -35.90 50.33 25.13
N ARG A 290 -35.60 51.19 24.14
CA ARG A 290 -35.91 52.61 23.73
C ARG A 290 -34.75 53.58 24.02
N LEU A 291 -34.43 54.45 23.04
CA LEU A 291 -33.34 55.46 23.01
C LEU A 291 -31.91 54.86 22.98
N GLU A 292 -30.87 55.52 22.46
CA GLU A 292 -30.72 56.44 21.31
C GLU A 292 -29.21 56.63 21.03
N GLN A 293 -28.79 56.78 19.77
CA GLN A 293 -27.96 57.91 19.29
C GLN A 293 -27.44 57.66 17.85
N GLU A 294 -27.50 58.72 17.04
CA GLU A 294 -27.13 58.70 15.62
C GLU A 294 -25.78 59.39 15.36
N SER A 295 -25.01 58.84 14.41
CA SER A 295 -24.18 59.61 13.46
C SER A 295 -23.00 60.44 14.07
N SER A 296 -22.16 61.19 13.34
CA SER A 296 -22.12 61.58 11.92
C SER A 296 -20.69 61.69 11.39
N GLN A 297 -20.53 61.56 10.07
CA GLN A 297 -19.68 62.32 9.11
C GLN A 297 -18.31 62.94 9.57
N VAL A 298 -17.28 63.03 8.72
CA VAL A 298 -17.17 64.02 7.62
C VAL A 298 -16.16 63.60 6.54
N ARG A 299 -16.38 64.12 5.33
CA ARG A 299 -15.71 63.85 4.05
C ARG A 299 -14.78 65.01 3.64
N ARG A 300 -13.63 64.72 3.02
CA ARG A 300 -12.89 65.69 2.18
C ARG A 300 -12.21 64.99 0.99
N THR A 301 -12.02 65.72 -0.11
CA THR A 301 -11.67 65.21 -1.46
C THR A 301 -11.06 66.32 -2.32
N GLN A 302 -10.49 65.96 -3.49
CA GLN A 302 -10.09 66.81 -4.64
C GLN A 302 -8.79 67.65 -4.52
N ASN A 303 -8.04 67.96 -5.61
CA ASN A 303 -7.84 67.28 -6.92
C ASN A 303 -6.69 67.94 -7.75
N GLY A 304 -6.19 67.24 -8.78
CA GLY A 304 -5.68 67.83 -10.05
C GLY A 304 -4.15 67.84 -10.27
N GLN A 305 -3.61 67.87 -11.50
CA GLN A 305 -4.21 67.72 -12.86
C GLN A 305 -3.14 67.25 -13.92
N PRO A 306 -3.50 66.86 -15.18
CA PRO A 306 -2.65 66.06 -16.09
C PRO A 306 -2.42 66.63 -17.53
N THR A 307 -1.68 65.91 -18.41
CA THR A 307 -1.72 66.10 -19.89
C THR A 307 -1.40 64.87 -20.77
N ARG A 308 -2.29 64.62 -21.76
CA ARG A 308 -2.21 64.12 -23.18
C ARG A 308 -0.91 63.47 -23.75
N THR A 309 -0.84 62.41 -24.61
CA THR A 309 -1.63 61.78 -25.74
C THR A 309 -1.53 62.45 -27.14
N PRO A 310 -1.73 61.77 -28.31
CA PRO A 310 -1.45 60.38 -28.78
C PRO A 310 -0.99 60.24 -30.30
N HIS A 311 -0.78 59.02 -30.84
CA HIS A 311 -0.99 58.46 -32.23
C HIS A 311 -0.40 57.01 -32.27
N GLU A 312 -0.90 55.94 -32.93
CA GLU A 312 -1.14 55.61 -34.38
C GLU A 312 0.16 55.41 -35.22
N GLU A 313 0.32 54.45 -36.16
CA GLU A 313 -0.54 53.34 -36.67
C GLU A 313 0.30 52.23 -37.42
N ASN A 314 -0.22 50.99 -37.47
CA ASN A 314 -0.15 49.93 -38.52
C ASN A 314 1.17 49.34 -39.18
N ASN A 315 0.99 48.09 -39.69
CA ASN A 315 1.67 47.34 -40.79
C ASN A 315 3.08 46.67 -40.66
N ARG A 316 3.09 45.34 -40.94
CA ARG A 316 3.95 44.50 -41.84
C ARG A 316 5.46 44.82 -42.01
N ARG A 317 6.39 43.85 -42.17
CA ARG A 317 6.35 42.60 -42.99
C ARG A 317 7.47 41.59 -42.60
N TYR A 318 7.35 40.35 -43.08
CA TYR A 318 8.32 39.23 -43.05
C TYR A 318 9.79 39.58 -43.38
N HIS A 319 10.71 38.71 -42.92
CA HIS A 319 11.62 38.05 -43.84
C HIS A 319 11.80 36.55 -43.52
N TYR A 320 12.12 35.78 -44.56
CA TYR A 320 12.40 34.35 -44.59
C TYR A 320 13.70 34.17 -45.39
N SER A 321 14.47 33.10 -45.13
CA SER A 321 15.74 32.83 -45.81
C SER A 321 15.97 31.34 -46.00
N ASP A 322 15.76 30.91 -47.23
CA ASP A 322 16.30 29.70 -47.87
C ASP A 322 17.85 29.84 -48.02
N ASP A 323 18.65 28.91 -48.55
CA ASP A 323 18.42 27.54 -49.09
C ASP A 323 19.79 26.81 -49.15
N LEU A 324 19.81 25.49 -49.36
CA LEU A 324 20.93 24.84 -50.11
C LEU A 324 20.62 23.40 -50.59
N GLU A 325 19.90 23.26 -51.71
CA GLU A 325 19.94 22.02 -52.50
C GLU A 325 21.21 21.91 -53.36
N LEU A 326 21.68 20.67 -53.60
CA LEU A 326 22.62 20.36 -54.68
C LEU A 326 22.27 19.01 -55.33
N MET A 327 21.43 19.07 -56.37
CA MET A 327 21.14 17.97 -57.29
C MET A 327 22.24 17.85 -58.38
N PRO A 328 22.37 16.68 -59.01
CA PRO A 328 22.01 16.67 -60.43
C PRO A 328 21.23 15.42 -60.94
N ARG A 329 20.34 15.76 -61.88
CA ARG A 329 19.75 14.98 -62.99
C ARG A 329 20.63 13.87 -63.62
N ARG A 330 20.13 12.88 -64.40
CA ARG A 330 18.76 12.35 -64.72
C ARG A 330 18.88 11.36 -65.91
N SER A 331 18.52 10.09 -65.79
CA SER A 331 18.22 9.23 -66.96
C SER A 331 17.47 7.91 -66.68
N HIS A 332 16.65 7.54 -67.66
CA HIS A 332 16.12 6.21 -68.02
C HIS A 332 16.22 6.13 -69.56
N PRO A 333 16.09 4.96 -70.23
CA PRO A 333 15.71 3.63 -69.72
C PRO A 333 16.71 2.51 -70.09
N GLY A 334 16.44 1.26 -69.70
CA GLY A 334 17.13 0.07 -70.24
C GLY A 334 16.65 -1.25 -69.62
N ASN A 335 16.26 -2.22 -70.46
CA ASN A 335 15.93 -3.59 -70.03
C ASN A 335 17.20 -4.41 -69.74
N LYS A 336 17.19 -5.24 -68.69
CA LYS A 336 17.49 -6.69 -68.78
C LYS A 336 17.36 -7.46 -67.45
N GLN A 337 16.94 -8.71 -67.58
CA GLN A 337 17.32 -9.90 -66.78
C GLN A 337 17.24 -9.82 -65.24
N GLU A 338 16.10 -10.24 -64.69
CA GLU A 338 15.92 -11.60 -64.16
C GLU A 338 17.18 -12.28 -63.53
N GLU A 339 17.26 -12.26 -62.19
CA GLU A 339 18.09 -13.15 -61.36
C GLU A 339 17.29 -13.58 -60.10
N ASP A 340 17.51 -14.80 -59.61
CA ASP A 340 16.70 -15.45 -58.56
C ASP A 340 16.95 -14.90 -57.14
N ILE A 341 15.89 -14.44 -56.48
CA ILE A 341 15.91 -14.19 -55.03
C ILE A 341 15.53 -15.49 -54.31
N THR A 342 16.52 -16.16 -53.70
CA THR A 342 16.29 -17.43 -52.99
C THR A 342 15.38 -17.27 -51.76
N PRO A 343 14.60 -18.29 -51.34
CA PRO A 343 13.58 -18.14 -50.29
C PRO A 343 14.09 -17.86 -48.86
N TYR A 344 15.40 -17.75 -48.63
CA TYR A 344 15.99 -17.85 -47.29
C TYR A 344 16.06 -16.54 -46.48
N GLU A 345 15.88 -15.37 -47.11
CA GLU A 345 16.19 -14.08 -46.47
C GLU A 345 14.98 -13.35 -45.85
N ILE A 346 13.75 -13.79 -46.19
CA ILE A 346 12.49 -13.18 -45.75
C ILE A 346 12.16 -13.48 -44.27
N GLU A 347 12.63 -14.60 -43.70
CA GLU A 347 12.22 -15.01 -42.34
C GLU A 347 12.86 -14.19 -41.21
N SER A 348 13.85 -13.35 -41.51
CA SER A 348 14.62 -12.57 -40.52
C SER A 348 13.81 -11.44 -39.86
N GLN A 349 12.86 -10.82 -40.57
CA GLN A 349 12.22 -9.57 -40.13
C GLN A 349 10.87 -9.72 -39.39
N GLN A 350 10.21 -10.88 -39.42
CA GLN A 350 8.84 -11.01 -38.85
C GLN A 350 8.77 -11.18 -37.32
N LYS A 351 9.87 -11.47 -36.62
CA LYS A 351 9.84 -11.90 -35.20
C LYS A 351 9.87 -10.83 -34.08
N PRO A 352 9.90 -9.48 -34.28
CA PRO A 352 9.84 -8.55 -33.14
C PRO A 352 8.44 -8.41 -32.51
N LYS A 353 7.35 -8.44 -33.31
CA LYS A 353 5.99 -8.14 -32.83
C LYS A 353 5.44 -9.18 -31.84
N ALA A 354 5.69 -10.47 -32.06
CA ALA A 354 5.25 -11.52 -31.13
C ALA A 354 5.95 -11.42 -29.75
N ARG A 355 7.22 -10.99 -29.74
CA ARG A 355 8.04 -10.88 -28.52
C ARG A 355 7.59 -9.73 -27.61
N SER A 356 7.17 -8.60 -28.16
CA SER A 356 6.61 -7.49 -27.35
C SER A 356 5.26 -7.88 -26.71
N GLY A 357 4.41 -8.60 -27.44
CA GLY A 357 3.17 -9.17 -26.91
C GLY A 357 3.37 -10.15 -25.74
N PHE A 358 4.43 -10.98 -25.80
CA PHE A 358 4.80 -11.84 -24.67
C PHE A 358 5.17 -11.03 -23.43
N PHE A 359 6.06 -10.03 -23.55
CA PHE A 359 6.48 -9.22 -22.40
C PHE A 359 5.34 -8.37 -21.81
N ARG A 360 4.48 -7.78 -22.66
CA ARG A 360 3.28 -7.05 -22.20
C ARG A 360 2.33 -7.96 -21.43
N GLY A 361 2.03 -9.16 -21.95
CA GLY A 361 1.18 -10.14 -21.27
C GLY A 361 1.78 -10.68 -19.97
N LEU A 362 3.10 -10.91 -19.94
CA LEU A 362 3.82 -11.35 -18.75
C LEU A 362 3.80 -10.28 -17.65
N PHE A 363 4.07 -9.02 -18.00
CA PHE A 363 4.01 -7.91 -17.05
C PHE A 363 2.58 -7.75 -16.50
N GLU A 364 1.57 -7.80 -17.38
CA GLU A 364 0.17 -7.67 -16.99
C GLU A 364 -0.29 -8.81 -16.06
N ALA A 365 0.10 -10.05 -16.33
CA ALA A 365 -0.24 -11.21 -15.51
C ALA A 365 0.54 -11.28 -14.18
N THR A 366 1.70 -10.65 -14.09
CA THR A 366 2.50 -10.59 -12.84
C THR A 366 2.22 -9.35 -11.99
N ARG A 367 1.38 -8.41 -12.44
CA ARG A 367 0.84 -7.31 -11.62
C ARG A 367 0.18 -7.85 -10.33
N PRO A 368 0.31 -7.15 -9.18
CA PRO A 368 -0.21 -7.63 -7.90
C PRO A 368 -1.70 -8.03 -7.91
N SER A 369 -2.54 -7.28 -8.63
CA SER A 369 -3.99 -7.53 -8.75
C SER A 369 -4.35 -8.78 -9.57
N LYS A 370 -3.53 -9.19 -10.54
CA LYS A 370 -3.76 -10.38 -11.38
C LYS A 370 -3.03 -11.63 -10.89
N ARG A 371 -2.06 -11.45 -9.97
CA ARG A 371 -1.20 -12.51 -9.43
C ARG A 371 -1.95 -13.62 -8.68
N ASP A 372 -2.95 -13.30 -7.84
CA ASP A 372 -3.68 -14.36 -7.11
C ASP A 372 -4.43 -15.29 -8.08
N ASN A 373 -5.09 -14.73 -9.10
CA ASN A 373 -5.73 -15.51 -10.15
C ASN A 373 -4.71 -16.38 -10.91
N LEU A 374 -3.56 -15.83 -11.32
CA LEU A 374 -2.48 -16.61 -11.95
C LEU A 374 -1.99 -17.77 -11.06
N LEU A 375 -1.83 -17.55 -9.75
CA LEU A 375 -1.43 -18.60 -8.79
C LEU A 375 -2.54 -19.64 -8.59
N ARG A 376 -3.81 -19.24 -8.64
CA ARG A 376 -5.00 -20.10 -8.54
C ARG A 376 -5.14 -21.00 -9.77
N THR A 377 -5.14 -20.44 -10.97
CA THR A 377 -5.20 -21.21 -12.23
C THR A 377 -4.01 -22.16 -12.36
N TRP A 378 -2.80 -21.70 -11.99
CA TRP A 378 -1.63 -22.56 -11.98
C TRP A 378 -1.76 -23.74 -10.99
N LEU A 379 -2.32 -23.51 -9.81
CA LEU A 379 -2.56 -24.58 -8.82
C LEU A 379 -3.63 -25.56 -9.30
N GLN A 380 -4.75 -25.06 -9.86
CA GLN A 380 -5.81 -25.89 -10.46
C GLN A 380 -5.24 -26.80 -11.56
N MET A 381 -4.48 -26.24 -12.51
CA MET A 381 -3.80 -27.00 -13.57
C MET A 381 -2.80 -28.04 -13.05
N LYS A 382 -2.14 -27.78 -11.90
CA LYS A 382 -1.25 -28.77 -11.28
C LYS A 382 -2.00 -29.86 -10.55
N ALA A 383 -3.07 -29.53 -9.86
CA ALA A 383 -3.91 -30.49 -9.14
C ALA A 383 -4.65 -31.43 -10.10
N THR A 384 -5.25 -30.92 -11.18
CA THR A 384 -5.85 -31.76 -12.24
C THR A 384 -4.80 -32.66 -12.88
N ALA A 385 -3.63 -32.14 -13.24
CA ALA A 385 -2.55 -32.93 -13.82
C ALA A 385 -2.09 -34.07 -12.89
N PHE A 386 -2.00 -33.84 -11.58
CA PHE A 386 -1.68 -34.88 -10.60
C PHE A 386 -2.78 -35.96 -10.55
N LEU A 387 -4.04 -35.57 -10.44
CA LEU A 387 -5.18 -36.51 -10.40
C LEU A 387 -5.29 -37.35 -11.67
N THR A 388 -5.01 -36.78 -12.85
CA THR A 388 -4.99 -37.53 -14.13
C THR A 388 -3.73 -38.37 -14.36
N SER A 389 -2.69 -38.25 -13.52
CA SER A 389 -1.41 -38.93 -13.74
C SER A 389 -1.36 -40.33 -13.13
N LYS A 390 -0.74 -41.29 -13.84
CA LYS A 390 -0.41 -42.61 -13.27
C LYS A 390 0.66 -42.44 -12.20
N VAL A 391 0.38 -42.88 -10.98
CA VAL A 391 1.31 -42.79 -9.84
C VAL A 391 2.33 -43.93 -9.93
N ALA A 392 3.56 -43.61 -10.35
CA ALA A 392 4.66 -44.57 -10.44
C ALA A 392 5.44 -44.75 -9.11
N SER A 393 5.26 -43.84 -8.15
CA SER A 393 5.89 -43.88 -6.82
C SER A 393 5.20 -42.89 -5.89
N GLU A 394 4.74 -43.36 -4.72
CA GLU A 394 4.05 -42.54 -3.73
C GLU A 394 4.93 -41.45 -3.12
N SER A 395 6.16 -41.78 -2.73
CA SER A 395 7.08 -40.81 -2.10
C SER A 395 7.45 -39.68 -3.05
N LEU A 396 7.69 -40.00 -4.33
CA LEU A 396 7.96 -39.03 -5.39
C LEU A 396 6.72 -38.21 -5.77
N PHE A 397 5.51 -38.79 -5.70
CA PHE A 397 4.25 -38.06 -5.85
C PHE A 397 4.02 -37.08 -4.69
N ALA A 398 4.14 -37.55 -3.45
CA ALA A 398 4.01 -36.73 -2.24
C ALA A 398 5.03 -35.58 -2.20
N PHE A 399 6.28 -35.83 -2.60
CA PHE A 399 7.31 -34.80 -2.75
C PHE A 399 6.92 -33.74 -3.79
N LYS A 400 6.46 -34.14 -4.98
CA LYS A 400 5.99 -33.21 -6.03
C LYS A 400 4.79 -32.38 -5.57
N VAL A 401 3.83 -32.98 -4.87
CA VAL A 401 2.66 -32.28 -4.29
C VAL A 401 3.09 -31.27 -3.22
N ASN A 402 4.02 -31.66 -2.33
CA ASN A 402 4.56 -30.77 -1.30
C ASN A 402 5.34 -29.59 -1.91
N LEU A 403 6.12 -29.80 -2.97
CA LEU A 403 6.85 -28.74 -3.69
C LEU A 403 5.90 -27.78 -4.43
N VAL A 404 4.76 -28.26 -4.93
CA VAL A 404 3.70 -27.39 -5.48
C VAL A 404 3.02 -26.55 -4.39
N ALA A 405 2.72 -27.15 -3.23
CA ALA A 405 2.15 -26.44 -2.08
C ALA A 405 3.09 -25.36 -1.52
N GLU A 406 4.36 -25.71 -1.31
CA GLU A 406 5.42 -24.79 -0.88
C GLU A 406 5.57 -23.64 -1.88
N SER A 407 5.62 -23.92 -3.19
CA SER A 407 5.81 -22.90 -4.21
C SER A 407 4.59 -22.00 -4.40
N TRP A 408 3.38 -22.49 -4.15
CA TRP A 408 2.18 -21.65 -4.06
C TRP A 408 2.25 -20.73 -2.84
N ALA A 409 2.48 -21.30 -1.65
CA ALA A 409 2.53 -20.57 -0.39
C ALA A 409 3.62 -19.49 -0.39
N PHE A 410 4.81 -19.79 -0.93
CA PHE A 410 5.92 -18.85 -1.09
C PHE A 410 5.51 -17.59 -1.85
N HIS A 411 4.88 -17.72 -3.03
CA HIS A 411 4.47 -16.56 -3.82
C HIS A 411 3.27 -15.82 -3.25
N GLN A 412 2.36 -16.51 -2.53
CA GLN A 412 1.27 -15.84 -1.81
C GLN A 412 1.82 -15.04 -0.63
N CYS A 413 2.72 -15.61 0.18
CA CYS A 413 3.37 -14.92 1.30
C CYS A 413 4.18 -13.72 0.83
N GLN A 414 5.09 -13.86 -0.15
CA GLN A 414 5.83 -12.73 -0.75
C GLN A 414 4.96 -11.66 -1.44
N GLY A 415 3.64 -11.88 -1.52
CA GLY A 415 2.68 -10.99 -2.12
C GLY A 415 1.59 -10.50 -1.16
N SER A 416 1.67 -10.84 0.13
CA SER A 416 0.63 -10.59 1.13
C SER A 416 0.75 -9.21 1.79
N PHE A 417 -0.31 -8.78 2.48
CA PHE A 417 -0.25 -7.62 3.37
C PHE A 417 0.62 -7.92 4.60
N VAL A 418 0.53 -9.12 5.18
CA VAL A 418 1.40 -9.54 6.30
C VAL A 418 2.88 -9.35 5.99
N TYR A 419 3.31 -9.68 4.77
CA TYR A 419 4.70 -9.50 4.35
C TYR A 419 5.16 -8.04 4.45
N LYS A 420 4.28 -7.06 4.16
CA LYS A 420 4.57 -5.64 4.36
C LYS A 420 4.69 -5.29 5.84
N ILE A 421 3.84 -5.86 6.71
CA ILE A 421 3.94 -5.70 8.17
C ILE A 421 5.27 -6.27 8.68
N LEU A 422 5.75 -7.39 8.14
CA LEU A 422 7.04 -7.98 8.50
C LEU A 422 8.25 -7.13 8.09
N TRP A 423 8.17 -6.38 6.98
CA TRP A 423 9.20 -5.40 6.61
C TRP A 423 9.13 -4.13 7.49
N LEU A 424 7.93 -3.65 7.82
CA LEU A 424 7.75 -2.57 8.80
C LEU A 424 8.28 -2.97 10.19
N TRP A 425 8.09 -4.22 10.60
CA TRP A 425 8.69 -4.81 11.80
C TRP A 425 10.23 -4.82 11.71
N SER A 426 10.80 -5.23 10.58
CA SER A 426 12.26 -5.21 10.35
C SER A 426 12.88 -3.85 10.64
N GLY A 427 12.30 -2.79 10.09
CA GLY A 427 12.80 -1.43 10.29
C GLY A 427 12.43 -0.81 11.64
N ASN A 428 11.34 -1.29 12.28
CA ASN A 428 11.07 -0.99 13.69
C ASN A 428 12.18 -1.52 14.59
N VAL A 429 12.55 -2.80 14.43
CA VAL A 429 13.65 -3.43 15.18
C VAL A 429 14.96 -2.68 14.91
N TYR A 430 15.29 -2.40 13.64
CA TYR A 430 16.47 -1.60 13.26
C TYR A 430 16.49 -0.24 13.95
N GLY A 431 15.46 0.59 13.78
CA GLY A 431 15.45 1.94 14.35
C GLY A 431 15.44 1.96 15.88
N ILE A 432 14.72 1.03 16.53
CA ILE A 432 14.71 0.91 18.00
C ILE A 432 16.10 0.48 18.51
N VAL A 433 16.70 -0.56 17.92
CA VAL A 433 18.05 -1.01 18.33
C VAL A 433 19.10 0.06 18.05
N ALA A 434 19.06 0.72 16.89
CA ALA A 434 19.98 1.80 16.55
C ALA A 434 19.91 2.98 17.55
N VAL A 435 18.70 3.38 17.97
CA VAL A 435 18.53 4.42 19.01
C VAL A 435 19.09 3.96 20.36
N PHE A 436 18.92 2.68 20.74
CA PHE A 436 19.51 2.16 21.97
C PHE A 436 21.04 2.05 21.91
N THR A 437 21.60 1.52 20.81
CA THR A 437 23.05 1.44 20.58
C THR A 437 23.68 2.84 20.61
N ALA A 438 23.08 3.82 19.92
CA ALA A 438 23.53 5.20 19.95
C ALA A 438 23.40 5.83 21.36
N ARG A 439 22.41 5.43 22.17
CA ARG A 439 22.30 5.88 23.57
C ARG A 439 23.23 5.17 24.56
N THR A 440 23.84 4.03 24.19
CA THR A 440 24.82 3.33 25.03
C THR A 440 26.26 3.78 24.82
N ASP A 441 26.63 4.29 23.64
CA ASP A 441 27.92 4.98 23.45
C ASP A 441 27.84 6.37 24.09
N THR A 442 28.14 6.45 25.39
CA THR A 442 28.25 7.72 26.13
C THR A 442 29.67 7.93 26.64
N THR A 443 30.65 7.54 25.82
CA THR A 443 32.06 7.62 26.16
C THR A 443 32.43 9.09 26.40
N ASP A 444 33.00 9.37 27.57
CA ASP A 444 33.60 10.66 27.98
C ASP A 444 32.68 11.91 27.93
N MET A 445 31.35 11.73 28.04
CA MET A 445 30.36 12.81 28.11
C MET A 445 29.81 13.03 29.53
N SER A 446 29.46 14.28 29.87
CA SER A 446 29.03 14.67 31.22
C SER A 446 27.70 15.44 31.29
N GLY A 447 27.21 15.59 32.51
CA GLY A 447 25.93 16.23 32.82
C GLY A 447 24.74 15.26 32.89
N GLU A 448 23.56 15.82 33.13
CA GLU A 448 22.34 15.06 33.44
C GLU A 448 21.62 14.59 32.16
N ARG A 449 22.12 13.50 31.57
CA ARG A 449 21.64 12.84 30.33
C ARG A 449 20.12 12.74 30.18
N ASP A 450 19.42 12.46 31.28
CA ASP A 450 17.98 12.16 31.31
C ASP A 450 17.12 13.30 31.89
N LYS A 451 17.71 14.50 32.07
CA LYS A 451 17.00 15.70 32.47
C LYS A 451 15.92 16.07 31.45
N MET A 452 14.65 16.11 31.86
CA MET A 452 13.55 16.49 30.97
C MET A 452 13.46 18.00 30.75
N GLY A 453 13.78 18.45 29.54
CA GLY A 453 13.56 19.81 29.06
C GLY A 453 12.29 19.97 28.20
N PHE A 454 12.06 21.17 27.69
CA PHE A 454 10.86 21.49 26.89
C PHE A 454 10.78 20.69 25.59
N GLY A 455 11.92 20.48 24.91
CA GLY A 455 12.03 19.70 23.68
C GLY A 455 11.64 18.23 23.83
N GLN A 456 11.72 17.69 25.06
CA GLN A 456 11.24 16.35 25.40
C GLN A 456 9.76 16.30 25.77
N ILE A 457 9.23 17.33 26.42
CA ILE A 457 7.82 17.37 26.87
C ILE A 457 6.87 17.55 25.68
N VAL A 458 7.23 18.38 24.71
CA VAL A 458 6.42 18.63 23.49
C VAL A 458 6.08 17.35 22.71
N PRO A 459 7.03 16.50 22.27
CA PRO A 459 6.70 15.30 21.50
C PRO A 459 5.93 14.25 22.31
N LEU A 460 6.13 14.18 23.64
CA LEU A 460 5.29 13.36 24.53
C LEU A 460 3.84 13.86 24.56
N ALA A 461 3.63 15.18 24.65
CA ALA A 461 2.28 15.77 24.61
C ALA A 461 1.60 15.58 23.24
N LEU A 462 2.36 15.58 22.14
CA LEU A 462 1.83 15.35 20.79
C LEU A 462 1.29 13.92 20.58
N LEU A 463 1.70 12.93 21.40
CA LEU A 463 1.11 11.57 21.41
C LEU A 463 -0.42 11.56 21.66
N VAL A 464 -0.96 12.64 22.22
CA VAL A 464 -2.41 12.78 22.45
C VAL A 464 -3.17 13.06 21.14
N LEU A 465 -2.51 13.56 20.08
CA LEU A 465 -3.19 13.89 18.82
C LEU A 465 -3.77 12.67 18.10
N PRO A 466 -3.06 11.53 17.92
CA PRO A 466 -3.68 10.29 17.44
C PRO A 466 -4.79 9.77 18.37
N LEU A 467 -4.68 9.96 19.69
CA LEU A 467 -5.72 9.53 20.63
C LEU A 467 -7.01 10.33 20.41
N PHE A 468 -6.94 11.65 20.23
CA PHE A 468 -8.10 12.45 19.83
C PHE A 468 -8.65 12.05 18.46
N ALA A 469 -7.79 11.77 17.47
CA ALA A 469 -8.23 11.24 16.17
C ALA A 469 -8.91 9.86 16.30
N ALA A 470 -8.46 8.99 17.21
CA ALA A 470 -9.10 7.70 17.52
C ALA A 470 -10.48 7.89 18.17
N LEU A 471 -10.60 8.83 19.11
CA LEU A 471 -11.85 9.13 19.81
C LEU A 471 -12.89 9.75 18.87
N GLN A 472 -12.48 10.68 18.00
CA GLN A 472 -13.33 11.21 16.93
C GLN A 472 -13.75 10.11 15.96
N SER A 473 -12.80 9.34 15.42
CA SER A 473 -13.07 8.21 14.53
C SER A 473 -14.03 7.16 15.14
N LYS A 474 -13.98 6.95 16.46
CA LYS A 474 -14.94 6.12 17.21
C LYS A 474 -16.31 6.79 17.36
N ALA A 475 -16.38 8.09 17.61
CA ALA A 475 -17.63 8.84 17.70
C ALA A 475 -18.37 8.85 16.35
N ASP A 476 -17.67 9.20 15.27
CA ASP A 476 -18.18 9.16 13.89
C ASP A 476 -18.70 7.77 13.51
N TYR A 477 -18.00 6.71 13.95
CA TYR A 477 -18.43 5.32 13.75
C TYR A 477 -19.72 5.00 14.54
N GLU A 478 -19.80 5.40 15.81
CA GLU A 478 -21.00 5.18 16.62
C GLU A 478 -22.21 5.98 16.14
N GLU A 479 -22.01 7.18 15.60
CA GLU A 479 -23.07 7.98 14.98
C GLU A 479 -23.61 7.30 13.72
N ARG A 480 -22.74 6.88 12.79
CA ARG A 480 -23.14 6.11 11.59
C ARG A 480 -23.84 4.79 11.95
N LEU A 481 -23.45 4.14 13.06
CA LEU A 481 -24.11 2.92 13.54
C LEU A 481 -25.49 3.20 14.16
N LYS A 482 -25.72 4.43 14.67
CA LYS A 482 -27.04 4.89 15.16
C LYS A 482 -27.94 5.28 13.99
N SER A 483 -27.46 6.07 13.03
CA SER A 483 -28.27 6.49 11.86
C SER A 483 -28.79 5.29 11.08
N HIS A 484 -27.93 4.33 10.72
CA HIS A 484 -28.35 3.11 10.04
C HIS A 484 -29.30 2.22 10.86
N ARG A 485 -29.27 2.29 12.20
CA ARG A 485 -30.26 1.58 13.03
C ARG A 485 -31.63 2.27 12.95
N SER A 486 -31.66 3.60 12.94
CA SER A 486 -32.88 4.38 12.78
C SER A 486 -33.49 4.21 11.39
N GLU A 487 -32.67 4.18 10.34
CA GLU A 487 -33.09 3.90 8.96
C GLU A 487 -33.77 2.52 8.86
N GLN A 488 -33.14 1.46 9.37
CA GLN A 488 -33.74 0.12 9.38
C GLN A 488 -35.06 0.09 10.17
N ALA A 489 -35.10 0.69 11.36
CA ALA A 489 -36.30 0.75 12.19
C ALA A 489 -37.46 1.56 11.55
N GLN A 490 -37.19 2.40 10.56
CA GLN A 490 -38.19 3.11 9.76
C GLN A 490 -38.65 2.33 8.51
N GLN A 491 -37.91 1.29 8.10
CA GLN A 491 -38.32 0.37 7.03
C GLN A 491 -39.13 -0.83 7.57
N GLU A 492 -38.97 -1.18 8.85
CA GLU A 492 -39.56 -2.38 9.47
C GLU A 492 -40.97 -2.17 10.10
N GLY A 493 -41.75 -1.17 9.68
CA GLY A 493 -43.20 -1.17 9.95
C GLY A 493 -43.96 0.17 9.84
N PRO A 494 -45.31 0.16 9.99
CA PRO A 494 -46.15 -1.00 10.33
C PRO A 494 -47.28 -1.25 9.30
N GLU A 495 -46.97 -1.87 8.16
CA GLU A 495 -48.00 -2.26 7.17
C GLU A 495 -48.49 -3.71 7.39
N ASN A 496 -49.25 -3.90 8.47
CA ASN A 496 -49.93 -5.17 8.76
C ASN A 496 -51.43 -4.92 8.98
N GLN A 497 -52.20 -4.84 7.88
CA GLN A 497 -53.66 -4.95 7.91
C GLN A 497 -54.11 -6.31 7.36
N PRO A 498 -54.87 -7.12 8.14
CA PRO A 498 -55.34 -8.41 7.68
C PRO A 498 -56.53 -8.25 6.72
N ARG A 499 -56.26 -8.22 5.41
CA ARG A 499 -57.33 -8.36 4.40
C ARG A 499 -57.77 -9.82 4.28
N ALA A 500 -58.83 -10.16 5.00
CA ALA A 500 -59.58 -11.37 4.74
C ALA A 500 -60.30 -11.27 3.39
N SER A 501 -59.88 -12.06 2.40
CA SER A 501 -60.63 -12.31 1.17
C SER A 501 -60.50 -13.77 0.77
N SER A 502 -61.59 -14.52 0.96
CA SER A 502 -61.69 -15.94 0.64
C SER A 502 -61.57 -16.21 -0.87
N GLY A 503 -60.75 -17.21 -1.24
CA GLY A 503 -60.70 -17.74 -2.60
C GLY A 503 -60.29 -19.21 -2.60
N LEU A 504 -61.24 -20.11 -2.90
CA LEU A 504 -60.90 -21.47 -3.32
C LEU A 504 -60.28 -21.41 -4.72
N VAL A 505 -59.20 -22.16 -4.95
CA VAL A 505 -58.96 -22.97 -6.18
C VAL A 505 -57.64 -23.76 -6.02
N GLY A 506 -57.70 -25.05 -6.36
CA GLY A 506 -56.56 -25.84 -6.87
C GLY A 506 -55.35 -26.11 -5.96
N GLU A 507 -55.27 -27.33 -5.40
CA GLU A 507 -53.97 -28.00 -5.30
C GLU A 507 -53.38 -28.19 -6.71
N PRO A 508 -52.05 -28.07 -6.83
CA PRO A 508 -51.31 -29.10 -7.55
C PRO A 508 -50.14 -29.63 -6.72
N ASN A 509 -50.08 -30.96 -6.58
CA ASN A 509 -48.94 -31.65 -5.99
C ASN A 509 -47.69 -31.49 -6.90
N LEU A 510 -46.74 -30.63 -6.50
CA LEU A 510 -45.42 -30.55 -7.15
C LEU A 510 -44.34 -31.27 -6.34
N SER A 511 -43.94 -32.43 -6.84
CA SER A 511 -42.75 -33.16 -6.40
C SER A 511 -41.49 -32.32 -6.64
N ALA A 512 -40.65 -32.16 -5.61
CA ALA A 512 -39.41 -31.39 -5.64
C ALA A 512 -38.27 -32.13 -6.38
N ARG A 513 -38.50 -32.59 -7.63
CA ARG A 513 -37.54 -33.43 -8.37
C ARG A 513 -37.42 -33.20 -9.89
N THR A 514 -38.11 -32.21 -10.46
CA THR A 514 -38.23 -32.04 -11.94
C THR A 514 -38.01 -30.62 -12.46
N LEU A 515 -37.09 -29.84 -11.85
CA LEU A 515 -36.76 -28.49 -12.32
C LEU A 515 -35.25 -28.15 -12.33
N PHE A 516 -34.40 -29.14 -12.63
CA PHE A 516 -32.98 -28.93 -13.00
C PHE A 516 -32.54 -29.89 -14.11
N LEU A 517 -33.08 -29.69 -15.32
CA LEU A 517 -32.64 -30.40 -16.53
C LEU A 517 -33.09 -29.62 -17.78
N ASN A 518 -32.25 -28.70 -18.28
CA ASN A 518 -32.07 -28.36 -19.71
C ASN A 518 -31.03 -27.23 -19.96
N THR A 519 -29.81 -27.41 -19.47
CA THR A 519 -28.60 -26.73 -19.98
C THR A 519 -27.48 -27.77 -20.15
N PRO A 520 -26.66 -27.70 -21.23
CA PRO A 520 -25.75 -28.79 -21.60
C PRO A 520 -24.40 -28.79 -20.85
N GLU A 521 -24.42 -28.72 -19.52
CA GLU A 521 -23.18 -28.73 -18.69
C GLU A 521 -22.61 -30.14 -18.38
N ARG A 522 -23.23 -31.21 -18.92
CA ARG A 522 -22.83 -32.61 -18.70
C ARG A 522 -21.31 -32.91 -18.77
N PRO A 523 -20.51 -32.40 -19.75
CA PRO A 523 -19.08 -32.72 -19.80
C PRO A 523 -18.26 -32.12 -18.66
N LEU A 524 -18.72 -31.03 -18.02
CA LEU A 524 -18.04 -30.43 -16.88
C LEU A 524 -18.27 -31.24 -15.60
N THR A 525 -19.53 -31.61 -15.34
CA THR A 525 -19.90 -32.37 -14.13
C THR A 525 -19.33 -33.80 -14.15
N GLU A 526 -19.35 -34.49 -15.30
CA GLU A 526 -18.75 -35.82 -15.46
C GLU A 526 -17.21 -35.80 -15.31
N ARG A 527 -16.55 -34.71 -15.73
CA ARG A 527 -15.10 -34.53 -15.53
C ARG A 527 -14.76 -34.23 -14.06
N LEU A 528 -15.59 -33.46 -13.37
CA LEU A 528 -15.42 -33.21 -11.93
C LEU A 528 -15.64 -34.48 -11.10
N ALA A 529 -16.70 -35.25 -11.37
CA ALA A 529 -16.96 -36.52 -10.68
C ALA A 529 -15.79 -37.52 -10.81
N ARG A 530 -15.18 -37.64 -12.01
CA ARG A 530 -13.98 -38.46 -12.22
C ARG A 530 -12.72 -37.95 -11.50
N LEU A 531 -12.62 -36.65 -11.23
CA LEU A 531 -11.53 -36.08 -10.43
C LEU A 531 -11.76 -36.25 -8.92
N GLU A 532 -13.03 -36.27 -8.49
CA GLU A 532 -13.44 -36.51 -7.10
C GLU A 532 -13.17 -37.96 -6.69
N ASP A 533 -13.71 -38.93 -7.45
CA ASP A 533 -13.49 -40.37 -7.28
C ASP A 533 -11.98 -40.72 -7.25
N ARG A 534 -11.22 -40.20 -8.21
CA ARG A 534 -9.76 -40.38 -8.27
C ARG A 534 -9.00 -39.71 -7.11
N SER A 535 -9.60 -38.74 -6.42
CA SER A 535 -9.00 -38.14 -5.21
C SER A 535 -9.28 -38.96 -3.94
N ILE A 536 -10.37 -39.72 -3.93
CA ILE A 536 -10.75 -40.67 -2.88
C ILE A 536 -9.86 -41.93 -2.98
N GLU A 537 -9.68 -42.48 -4.20
CA GLU A 537 -8.76 -43.59 -4.48
C GLU A 537 -7.32 -43.32 -4.00
N LEU A 538 -6.90 -42.05 -4.03
CA LEU A 538 -5.56 -41.61 -3.64
C LEU A 538 -5.45 -41.17 -2.16
N ASP A 539 -6.53 -41.24 -1.36
CA ASP A 539 -6.67 -40.69 0.01
C ASP A 539 -6.21 -39.21 0.14
N ARG A 540 -6.56 -38.40 -0.88
CA ARG A 540 -6.00 -37.05 -1.07
C ARG A 540 -7.07 -36.06 -1.57
N LEU A 541 -8.22 -36.04 -0.91
CA LEU A 541 -9.34 -35.09 -1.14
C LEU A 541 -8.89 -33.62 -1.31
N TYR A 542 -7.86 -33.18 -0.59
CA TYR A 542 -7.31 -31.82 -0.73
C TYR A 542 -6.80 -31.48 -2.15
N LEU A 543 -6.46 -32.49 -2.98
CA LEU A 543 -6.12 -32.28 -4.39
C LEU A 543 -7.36 -31.95 -5.24
N PHE A 544 -8.53 -32.47 -4.88
CA PHE A 544 -9.79 -32.14 -5.55
C PHE A 544 -10.21 -30.69 -5.23
N ASP A 545 -10.08 -30.25 -3.98
CA ASP A 545 -10.25 -28.84 -3.60
C ASP A 545 -9.34 -27.91 -4.43
N TRP A 546 -8.06 -28.28 -4.60
CA TRP A 546 -7.12 -27.51 -5.40
C TRP A 546 -7.48 -27.51 -6.89
N ALA A 547 -7.96 -28.62 -7.44
CA ALA A 547 -8.39 -28.75 -8.83
C ALA A 547 -9.65 -27.93 -9.11
N ARG A 548 -10.60 -27.92 -8.17
CA ARG A 548 -11.81 -27.07 -8.19
C ARG A 548 -11.46 -25.59 -7.99
N GLY A 549 -10.45 -25.28 -7.18
CA GLY A 549 -10.00 -23.92 -6.88
C GLY A 549 -10.88 -23.17 -5.87
N GLY A 550 -11.77 -23.89 -5.17
CA GLY A 550 -12.57 -23.38 -4.06
C GLY A 550 -11.97 -23.77 -2.70
N ASN A 551 -12.27 -23.00 -1.65
CA ASN A 551 -11.83 -23.27 -0.27
C ASN A 551 -10.30 -23.47 -0.08
N LEU A 552 -9.44 -22.88 -0.92
CA LEU A 552 -7.98 -23.06 -0.85
C LEU A 552 -7.42 -22.69 0.53
N GLU A 553 -8.01 -21.68 1.17
CA GLU A 553 -7.71 -21.21 2.52
C GLU A 553 -7.99 -22.25 3.63
N ARG A 554 -8.86 -23.24 3.38
CA ARG A 554 -9.12 -24.36 4.30
C ARG A 554 -8.15 -25.52 4.15
N SER A 555 -7.37 -25.57 3.06
CA SER A 555 -6.47 -26.70 2.80
C SER A 555 -5.32 -26.76 3.82
N ALA A 556 -5.35 -27.78 4.69
CA ALA A 556 -4.38 -27.94 5.78
C ALA A 556 -2.91 -27.90 5.32
N LYS A 557 -2.59 -28.47 4.15
CA LYS A 557 -1.24 -28.41 3.56
C LYS A 557 -0.85 -26.99 3.15
N LEU A 558 -1.70 -26.27 2.40
CA LEU A 558 -1.41 -24.89 1.99
C LEU A 558 -1.27 -23.98 3.21
N ARG A 559 -2.18 -24.12 4.17
CA ARG A 559 -2.18 -23.43 5.46
C ARG A 559 -0.87 -23.65 6.23
N SER A 560 -0.39 -24.90 6.34
CA SER A 560 0.87 -25.22 7.00
C SER A 560 2.07 -24.51 6.36
N TYR A 561 2.21 -24.58 5.02
CA TYR A 561 3.29 -23.88 4.33
C TYR A 561 3.19 -22.34 4.41
N VAL A 562 1.97 -21.78 4.45
CA VAL A 562 1.77 -20.33 4.65
C VAL A 562 2.24 -19.89 6.05
N PHE A 563 1.93 -20.64 7.11
CA PHE A 563 2.46 -20.36 8.44
C PHE A 563 3.98 -20.56 8.52
N LEU A 564 4.52 -21.60 7.91
CA LEU A 564 5.98 -21.86 7.86
C LEU A 564 6.74 -20.71 7.19
N HIS A 565 6.34 -20.29 5.99
CA HIS A 565 6.97 -19.16 5.30
C HIS A 565 6.83 -17.85 6.07
N THR A 566 5.70 -17.63 6.74
CA THR A 566 5.48 -16.40 7.54
C THR A 566 6.34 -16.38 8.81
N GLY A 567 6.47 -17.52 9.52
CA GLY A 567 7.34 -17.65 10.68
C GLY A 567 8.82 -17.52 10.34
N LEU A 568 9.26 -18.15 9.24
CA LEU A 568 10.62 -17.97 8.71
C LEU A 568 10.89 -16.51 8.34
N MET A 569 9.97 -15.85 7.62
CA MET A 569 10.14 -14.44 7.27
C MET A 569 10.17 -13.53 8.50
N PHE A 570 9.35 -13.77 9.52
CA PHE A 570 9.41 -13.02 10.78
C PHE A 570 10.78 -13.18 11.48
N ALA A 571 11.34 -14.40 11.52
CA ALA A 571 12.67 -14.62 12.07
C ALA A 571 13.74 -13.88 11.25
N PHE A 572 13.74 -14.02 9.93
CA PHE A 572 14.70 -13.34 9.05
C PHE A 572 14.59 -11.82 9.11
N THR A 573 13.39 -11.22 9.16
CA THR A 573 13.25 -9.75 9.28
C THR A 573 13.64 -9.23 10.66
N THR A 574 13.39 -10.01 11.72
CA THR A 574 13.84 -9.64 13.08
C THR A 574 15.37 -9.64 13.15
N LEU A 575 16.02 -10.70 12.65
CA LEU A 575 17.48 -10.79 12.61
C LEU A 575 18.11 -9.74 11.69
N LEU A 576 17.53 -9.48 10.51
CA LEU A 576 17.99 -8.40 9.63
C LEU A 576 17.92 -7.05 10.34
N GLY A 577 16.79 -6.71 10.96
CA GLY A 577 16.63 -5.45 11.68
C GLY A 577 17.67 -5.29 12.79
N PHE A 578 17.90 -6.36 13.56
CA PHE A 578 18.88 -6.38 14.65
C PHE A 578 20.33 -6.22 14.13
N PHE A 579 20.77 -7.05 13.20
CA PHE A 579 22.15 -7.00 12.68
C PHE A 579 22.45 -5.76 11.82
N MET A 580 21.46 -5.15 11.18
CA MET A 580 21.65 -3.85 10.50
C MET A 580 21.93 -2.70 11.49
N ALA A 581 21.57 -2.84 12.77
CA ALA A 581 21.82 -1.83 13.81
C ALA A 581 23.13 -2.06 14.59
N TYR A 582 23.66 -3.29 14.60
CA TYR A 582 24.98 -3.62 15.12
C TYR A 582 26.02 -3.61 13.98
N GLY A 583 26.56 -2.42 13.70
CA GLY A 583 27.47 -2.16 12.58
C GLY A 583 28.72 -3.05 12.51
N GLU A 584 29.11 -3.68 13.63
CA GLU A 584 30.24 -4.62 13.73
C GLU A 584 30.08 -5.91 12.88
N PHE A 585 28.89 -6.19 12.34
CA PHE A 585 28.60 -7.41 11.57
C PHE A 585 28.16 -7.16 10.12
N PRO A 586 28.94 -6.40 9.31
CA PRO A 586 28.59 -6.08 7.92
C PRO A 586 28.48 -7.33 7.05
N ILE A 587 29.28 -8.37 7.34
CA ILE A 587 29.21 -9.68 6.68
C ILE A 587 27.87 -10.39 6.99
N VAL A 588 27.35 -10.29 8.22
CA VAL A 588 26.07 -10.92 8.59
C VAL A 588 24.90 -10.16 7.95
N ALA A 589 24.95 -8.82 7.95
CA ALA A 589 24.00 -7.98 7.22
C ALA A 589 24.00 -8.30 5.71
N LEU A 590 25.17 -8.42 5.09
CA LEU A 590 25.33 -8.76 3.67
C LEU A 590 24.85 -10.19 3.36
N VAL A 591 25.15 -11.18 4.21
CA VAL A 591 24.63 -12.55 4.07
C VAL A 591 23.10 -12.57 4.18
N LEU A 592 22.51 -11.84 5.14
CA LEU A 592 21.05 -11.72 5.28
C LEU A 592 20.43 -11.00 4.07
N ALA A 593 21.07 -9.96 3.53
CA ALA A 593 20.64 -9.28 2.30
C ALA A 593 20.68 -10.22 1.07
N VAL A 594 21.76 -11.00 0.90
CA VAL A 594 21.86 -12.02 -0.16
C VAL A 594 20.79 -13.11 0.01
N LEU A 595 20.53 -13.56 1.24
CA LEU A 595 19.45 -14.48 1.59
C LEU A 595 18.03 -13.90 1.36
N LEU A 596 17.90 -12.60 1.10
CA LEU A 596 16.65 -11.93 0.71
C LEU A 596 16.59 -11.64 -0.81
N ILE A 597 17.74 -11.40 -1.46
CA ILE A 597 17.88 -11.32 -2.92
C ILE A 597 17.56 -12.67 -3.60
N LEU A 598 18.01 -13.79 -3.04
CA LEU A 598 17.70 -15.12 -3.59
C LEU A 598 16.17 -15.40 -3.64
N PRO A 599 15.38 -15.11 -2.60
CA PRO A 599 13.92 -15.06 -2.67
C PRO A 599 13.31 -14.09 -3.69
N THR A 600 13.89 -12.91 -3.96
CA THR A 600 13.32 -12.01 -4.99
C THR A 600 13.63 -12.49 -6.41
N LEU A 601 14.81 -13.07 -6.64
CA LEU A 601 15.10 -13.78 -7.90
C LEU A 601 14.16 -14.99 -8.09
N ARG A 602 13.95 -15.79 -7.04
CA ARG A 602 12.98 -16.90 -7.02
C ARG A 602 11.54 -16.43 -7.28
N LYS A 603 11.16 -15.23 -6.79
CA LYS A 603 9.87 -14.58 -7.07
C LYS A 603 9.68 -14.36 -8.57
N VAL A 604 10.63 -13.68 -9.21
CA VAL A 604 10.56 -13.31 -10.63
C VAL A 604 10.63 -14.57 -11.52
N VAL A 605 11.65 -15.41 -11.37
CA VAL A 605 11.82 -16.62 -12.18
C VAL A 605 10.65 -17.60 -11.96
N GLY A 606 10.15 -17.72 -10.72
CA GLY A 606 9.00 -18.55 -10.38
C GLY A 606 7.71 -18.07 -11.05
N LEU A 607 7.42 -16.77 -11.04
CA LEU A 607 6.25 -16.20 -11.71
C LEU A 607 6.33 -16.32 -13.24
N ILE A 608 7.51 -16.10 -13.84
CA ILE A 608 7.73 -16.31 -15.28
C ILE A 608 7.47 -17.78 -15.67
N ARG A 609 7.96 -18.75 -14.88
CA ARG A 609 7.72 -20.18 -15.09
C ARG A 609 6.24 -20.54 -14.96
N LYS A 610 5.52 -19.97 -13.97
CA LYS A 610 4.07 -20.17 -13.79
C LYS A 610 3.27 -19.60 -14.97
N PHE A 611 3.54 -18.37 -15.39
CA PHE A 611 2.91 -17.74 -16.55
C PHE A 611 3.11 -18.55 -17.84
N ARG A 612 4.36 -18.97 -18.12
CA ARG A 612 4.65 -19.83 -19.29
C ARG A 612 3.90 -21.16 -19.25
N TYR A 613 3.80 -21.80 -18.08
CA TYR A 613 3.05 -23.04 -17.94
C TYR A 613 1.54 -22.85 -18.19
N THR A 614 0.92 -21.84 -17.56
CA THR A 614 -0.51 -21.55 -17.73
C THR A 614 -0.86 -21.22 -19.18
N ARG A 615 -0.08 -20.35 -19.83
CA ARG A 615 -0.29 -19.98 -21.24
C ARG A 615 -0.05 -21.14 -22.22
N SER A 616 0.92 -22.01 -21.94
CA SER A 616 1.19 -23.20 -22.75
C SER A 616 0.13 -24.29 -22.60
N GLN A 617 -0.66 -24.27 -21.53
CA GLN A 617 -1.81 -25.15 -21.36
C GLN A 617 -3.06 -24.57 -22.01
N SER A 618 -3.32 -23.25 -21.90
CA SER A 618 -4.49 -22.64 -22.55
C SER A 618 -4.44 -22.76 -24.07
N SER A 619 -3.26 -22.56 -24.69
CA SER A 619 -3.11 -22.74 -26.14
C SER A 619 -3.29 -24.19 -26.63
N LEU A 620 -3.21 -25.18 -25.74
CA LEU A 620 -3.53 -26.58 -26.06
C LEU A 620 -5.03 -26.90 -25.88
N THR A 621 -5.85 -25.88 -25.58
CA THR A 621 -7.31 -25.96 -25.46
C THR A 621 -8.07 -24.94 -26.32
N ASP A 622 -7.40 -23.89 -26.83
CA ASP A 622 -8.02 -22.91 -27.75
C ASP A 622 -8.28 -23.48 -29.15
N ASP A 623 -7.45 -24.43 -29.62
CA ASP A 623 -7.46 -25.10 -30.95
C ASP A 623 -8.76 -25.90 -31.27
N GLY A 624 -9.85 -25.69 -30.52
CA GLY A 624 -11.14 -26.32 -30.78
C GLY A 624 -12.38 -25.65 -30.16
N ASN A 625 -12.33 -24.42 -29.63
CA ASN A 625 -13.54 -23.84 -28.99
C ASN A 625 -13.75 -22.30 -29.00
N GLU A 626 -13.01 -21.50 -29.78
CA GLU A 626 -13.14 -20.02 -29.77
C GLU A 626 -14.59 -19.51 -29.99
N ASP A 627 -15.36 -20.14 -30.89
CA ASP A 627 -16.75 -19.74 -31.20
C ASP A 627 -17.74 -19.97 -30.05
N GLN A 628 -17.46 -20.92 -29.16
CA GLN A 628 -18.33 -21.22 -28.03
C GLN A 628 -18.09 -20.23 -26.88
N GLN A 629 -16.83 -19.83 -26.68
CA GLN A 629 -16.43 -18.99 -25.56
C GLN A 629 -16.84 -17.52 -25.74
N ARG A 630 -16.96 -17.03 -26.99
CA ARG A 630 -17.58 -15.72 -27.28
C ARG A 630 -19.06 -15.63 -26.88
N LYS A 631 -19.82 -16.71 -27.02
CA LYS A 631 -21.25 -16.76 -26.60
C LYS A 631 -21.39 -16.94 -25.08
N ALA A 632 -20.47 -17.67 -24.45
CA ALA A 632 -20.46 -17.85 -23.00
C ALA A 632 -20.17 -16.56 -22.22
N GLY A 633 -19.33 -15.65 -22.76
CA GLY A 633 -19.02 -14.37 -22.11
C GLY A 633 -20.25 -13.47 -21.91
N ASP A 634 -21.08 -13.35 -22.95
CA ASP A 634 -22.26 -12.48 -22.96
C ASP A 634 -23.35 -12.99 -21.98
N HIS A 635 -23.58 -14.31 -21.92
CA HIS A 635 -24.44 -14.93 -20.91
C HIS A 635 -23.87 -14.89 -19.49
N GLY A 636 -22.55 -15.02 -19.32
CA GLY A 636 -21.91 -14.90 -18.00
C GLY A 636 -22.11 -13.52 -17.37
N GLN A 637 -22.09 -12.46 -18.18
CA GLN A 637 -22.34 -11.10 -17.72
C GLN A 637 -23.83 -10.87 -17.35
N GLN A 638 -24.76 -11.52 -18.05
CA GLN A 638 -26.20 -11.46 -17.74
C GLN A 638 -26.57 -12.27 -16.47
N MET A 639 -26.00 -13.47 -16.28
CA MET A 639 -26.27 -14.27 -15.07
C MET A 639 -25.61 -13.70 -13.80
N ALA A 640 -24.53 -12.93 -13.91
CA ALA A 640 -23.98 -12.17 -12.78
C ALA A 640 -24.96 -11.09 -12.26
N VAL A 641 -25.77 -10.50 -13.15
CA VAL A 641 -26.83 -9.56 -12.75
C VAL A 641 -28.01 -10.30 -12.12
N ALA A 642 -28.46 -11.41 -12.73
CA ALA A 642 -29.58 -12.21 -12.22
C ALA A 642 -29.32 -12.79 -10.83
N THR A 643 -28.15 -13.42 -10.61
CA THR A 643 -27.78 -14.00 -9.30
C THR A 643 -27.61 -12.96 -8.18
N THR A 644 -27.40 -11.69 -8.52
CA THR A 644 -27.41 -10.58 -7.54
C THR A 644 -28.83 -10.22 -7.08
N ILE A 645 -29.87 -10.60 -7.85
CA ILE A 645 -31.28 -10.31 -7.54
C ILE A 645 -31.92 -11.49 -6.78
N GLU A 646 -31.83 -12.71 -7.33
CA GLU A 646 -32.48 -13.92 -6.75
C GLU A 646 -31.96 -14.27 -5.34
N GLY A 647 -30.69 -13.96 -5.04
CA GLY A 647 -30.11 -14.10 -3.70
C GLY A 647 -30.78 -13.25 -2.61
N THR A 648 -31.74 -12.38 -2.97
CA THR A 648 -32.44 -11.46 -2.06
C THR A 648 -33.90 -11.86 -1.79
N GLN A 649 -34.43 -12.90 -2.45
CA GLN A 649 -35.83 -13.36 -2.25
C GLN A 649 -35.96 -14.78 -1.65
N ALA A 650 -34.87 -15.55 -1.56
CA ALA A 650 -34.89 -16.93 -1.08
C ALA A 650 -34.77 -17.10 0.45
N GLN A 651 -35.17 -16.10 1.26
CA GLN A 651 -35.17 -16.20 2.73
C GLN A 651 -36.28 -15.38 3.42
N GLU A 652 -37.47 -15.33 2.83
CA GLU A 652 -38.68 -14.76 3.45
C GLU A 652 -39.93 -15.66 3.24
N VAL A 653 -39.76 -16.95 3.56
CA VAL A 653 -40.81 -17.97 3.79
C VAL A 653 -40.35 -18.88 4.93
#